data_AF-A0A413YJK4-F1
#
_entry.id   AF-A0A413YJK4-F1
#
_cell.length_a   1.000
_cell.length_b   1.000
_cell.length_c   1.000
_cell.angle_alpha   90.00
_cell.angle_beta   90.00
_cell.angle_gamma   90.00
#
_symmetry.space_group_name_H-M   'P 1'
#
loop_
_entity.id
_entity.type
_entity.pdbx_description
1 polymer ?
#
loop_
_entity_poly.entity_id
_entity_poly.type
_entity_poly.pdbx_seq_one_letter_code
_entity_poly.pdbx_strand_id
1 'polypeptide(L)'
;MWLAGIRDHNVPTLIGDVIFCLKEAIISSLEICKKDHEFTVAFANYVKETIYSKSNNIVLLTIIESIGMHFENELPGYALDLATSIELVHWDTTRYMLYKKNPTKELLERQILKTMGIPELKDRYELDKKCDLSIQEYVSHTQIYFDSMVQDKCYGILDYLYSIIKNDAENAQDYLQIQKMDMRGAKATKITDNIIMLEPQISGEAEKIVLRQEEFNKPKQRLNAAIKKCNDNMVSGQIDLPSTLDAIKVILELMKDTDMAFQYENLLILLIASAINHQELENEKREKFCTIWINGIEKLFSNGSFLADTALMPVLLNQLENDVAIGIKNKIKKIVLDCLMYKGQHGVIDEMAKYVKRYLANHETLAQAVFNTIIKLSEDQMEHQKYNANYLKVSKKDKEFIFNPNMQPKLSGIDRYIKDDDGNCYTSREEEIIDRYLLQEESLEIDVFDMSNYDISTICYVANCGLNFTNESFRMVIHEILLCVIDIWKYTKRNYNAHEIFDVYQEHEIIELFQREMIQTQDDAKMAIDILFEEIDFTKFTTDTIEFYQDIFGNFLCEFFDSYVDSKRRNICKKKILYIEKKVNDIDEEYVRIQLYKSLMLSVTRYCTGDWSKIKTNYSYVDKQFLNKQFTKYGKYHIKELLRTIYQMHMDELLPEILISIRNSFQNAKSEVNKFKKSIREQEAIVQLIILKSFITYSDKIKQDQELIEAYEDILEILINLNYEQAAVILDEFRIH
;
A
#
# COMPACT_ATOMS: atom_id res chain seq x y z
N MET A 1 13.30 -22.28 -18.66
CA MET A 1 14.62 -21.71 -19.03
C MET A 1 14.51 -20.45 -19.88
N TRP A 2 13.68 -20.40 -20.94
CA TRP A 2 13.47 -19.19 -21.78
C TRP A 2 13.05 -17.92 -21.01
N LEU A 3 12.49 -18.06 -19.81
CA LEU A 3 12.07 -16.95 -18.96
C LEU A 3 13.12 -16.52 -17.91
N ALA A 4 14.37 -16.95 -18.05
CA ALA A 4 15.45 -16.60 -17.12
C ALA A 4 15.74 -15.09 -17.17
N GLY A 5 15.85 -14.46 -16.00
CA GLY A 5 16.10 -13.01 -15.90
C GLY A 5 14.91 -12.12 -16.28
N ILE A 6 13.69 -12.69 -16.39
CA ILE A 6 12.44 -11.92 -16.59
C ILE A 6 11.27 -12.43 -15.74
N ARG A 7 11.38 -13.63 -15.15
CA ARG A 7 10.37 -14.16 -14.21
C ARG A 7 11.02 -15.01 -13.13
N ASP A 8 10.59 -14.77 -11.89
CA ASP A 8 11.08 -15.49 -10.73
C ASP A 8 10.78 -16.98 -10.75
N HIS A 9 11.63 -17.73 -10.03
CA HIS A 9 11.52 -19.17 -9.77
C HIS A 9 11.49 -20.08 -11.01
N ASN A 10 11.81 -19.56 -12.20
CA ASN A 10 11.98 -20.36 -13.41
C ASN A 10 13.35 -21.04 -13.52
N VAL A 11 14.36 -20.46 -12.88
CA VAL A 11 15.73 -20.96 -12.74
C VAL A 11 16.21 -20.60 -11.33
N PRO A 12 17.29 -21.22 -10.81
CA PRO A 12 17.91 -20.77 -9.56
C PRO A 12 18.15 -19.26 -9.57
N THR A 13 17.77 -18.57 -8.50
CA THR A 13 17.75 -17.10 -8.41
C THR A 13 19.06 -16.46 -8.86
N LEU A 14 20.21 -17.00 -8.44
CA LEU A 14 21.52 -16.51 -8.86
C LEU A 14 21.70 -16.52 -10.39
N ILE A 15 21.21 -17.57 -11.06
CA ILE A 15 21.28 -17.66 -12.52
C ILE A 15 20.35 -16.62 -13.15
N GLY A 16 19.14 -16.43 -12.60
CA GLY A 16 18.22 -15.39 -13.06
C GLY A 16 18.82 -13.98 -12.95
N ASP A 17 19.41 -13.66 -11.80
CA ASP A 17 20.06 -12.37 -11.53
C ASP A 17 21.24 -12.12 -12.47
N VAL A 18 22.10 -13.12 -12.69
CA VAL A 18 23.25 -13.02 -13.60
C VAL A 18 22.79 -12.73 -15.03
N ILE A 19 21.75 -13.43 -15.50
CA ILE A 19 21.23 -13.24 -16.85
C ILE A 19 20.58 -11.87 -17.01
N PHE A 20 19.79 -11.43 -16.01
CA PHE A 20 19.21 -10.08 -16.00
C PHE A 20 20.30 -9.01 -16.07
N CYS A 21 21.28 -9.05 -15.16
CA CYS A 21 22.37 -8.08 -15.12
C CYS A 21 23.20 -8.06 -16.41
N LEU A 22 23.49 -9.24 -16.98
CA LEU A 22 24.23 -9.34 -18.23
C LEU A 22 23.45 -8.73 -19.40
N LYS A 23 22.16 -9.04 -19.50
CA LYS A 23 21.27 -8.48 -20.53
C LYS A 23 21.20 -6.96 -20.42
N GLU A 24 20.93 -6.43 -19.23
CA GLU A 24 20.85 -4.98 -18.98
C GLU A 24 22.18 -4.27 -19.29
N ALA A 25 23.32 -4.88 -18.95
CA ALA A 25 24.63 -4.33 -19.27
C ALA A 25 24.88 -4.26 -20.79
N ILE A 26 24.49 -5.30 -21.54
CA ILE A 26 24.64 -5.32 -23.01
C ILE A 26 23.71 -4.29 -23.66
N ILE A 27 22.43 -4.25 -23.27
CA ILE A 27 21.46 -3.27 -23.78
C ILE A 27 21.93 -1.85 -23.47
N SER A 28 22.36 -1.57 -22.24
CA SER A 28 22.89 -0.26 -21.86
C SER A 28 24.12 0.13 -22.68
N SER A 29 25.00 -0.83 -22.97
CA SER A 29 26.19 -0.59 -23.80
C SER A 29 25.82 -0.26 -25.25
N LEU A 30 24.86 -1.00 -25.82
CA LEU A 30 24.32 -0.72 -27.16
C LEU A 30 23.61 0.64 -27.21
N GLU A 31 22.84 1.01 -26.19
CA GLU A 31 22.19 2.32 -26.09
C GLU A 31 23.18 3.50 -26.07
N ILE A 32 24.34 3.32 -25.42
CA ILE A 32 25.43 4.32 -25.43
C ILE A 32 26.05 4.42 -26.83
N CYS A 33 26.25 3.28 -27.49
CA CYS A 33 26.99 3.21 -28.76
C CYS A 33 26.13 3.44 -30.00
N LYS A 34 24.79 3.44 -29.90
CA LYS A 34 23.83 3.50 -31.02
C LYS A 34 24.03 4.64 -32.02
N LYS A 35 24.75 5.70 -31.63
CA LYS A 35 25.07 6.84 -32.52
C LYS A 35 26.05 6.44 -33.63
N ASP A 36 26.84 5.39 -33.42
CA ASP A 36 27.74 4.81 -34.41
C ASP A 36 27.16 3.46 -34.87
N HIS A 37 26.54 3.47 -36.06
CA HIS A 37 25.86 2.30 -36.59
C HIS A 37 26.81 1.13 -36.87
N GLU A 38 28.01 1.40 -37.40
CA GLU A 38 28.98 0.36 -37.73
C GLU A 38 29.49 -0.33 -36.46
N PHE A 39 29.82 0.44 -35.43
CA PHE A 39 30.22 -0.10 -34.14
C PHE A 39 29.09 -0.88 -33.45
N THR A 40 27.85 -0.37 -33.52
CA THR A 40 26.67 -1.03 -32.95
C THR A 40 26.45 -2.41 -33.59
N VAL A 41 26.49 -2.48 -34.92
CA VAL A 41 26.34 -3.73 -35.67
C VAL A 41 27.49 -4.70 -35.36
N ALA A 42 28.74 -4.22 -35.34
CA ALA A 42 29.90 -5.04 -35.02
C ALA A 42 29.83 -5.64 -33.61
N PHE A 43 29.46 -4.82 -32.61
CA PHE A 43 29.33 -5.28 -31.23
C PHE A 43 28.17 -6.26 -31.06
N ALA A 44 27.01 -5.99 -31.65
CA ALA A 44 25.87 -6.90 -31.62
C ALA A 44 26.22 -8.25 -32.26
N ASN A 45 26.87 -8.25 -33.44
CA ASN A 45 27.31 -9.48 -34.09
C ASN A 45 28.34 -10.25 -33.26
N TYR A 46 29.29 -9.56 -32.62
CA TYR A 46 30.22 -10.20 -31.68
C TYR A 46 29.51 -10.91 -30.53
N VAL A 47 28.48 -10.27 -29.94
CA VAL A 47 27.65 -10.89 -28.90
C VAL A 47 26.93 -12.14 -29.44
N LYS A 48 26.27 -12.03 -30.60
CA LYS A 48 25.56 -13.13 -31.26
C LYS A 48 26.47 -14.33 -31.55
N GLU A 49 27.62 -14.09 -32.18
CA GLU A 49 28.60 -15.13 -32.51
C GLU A 49 29.17 -15.79 -31.26
N THR A 50 29.46 -14.99 -30.22
CA THR A 50 29.95 -15.51 -28.94
C THR A 50 28.94 -16.44 -28.28
N ILE A 51 27.66 -16.03 -28.27
CA ILE A 51 26.58 -16.85 -27.69
C ILE A 51 26.41 -18.15 -28.50
N TYR A 52 26.31 -18.09 -29.83
CA TYR A 52 26.12 -19.30 -30.63
C TYR A 52 27.31 -20.26 -30.59
N SER A 53 28.54 -19.75 -30.51
CA SER A 53 29.74 -20.61 -30.49
C SER A 53 30.07 -21.18 -29.12
N LYS A 54 29.74 -20.48 -28.02
CA LYS A 54 30.18 -20.87 -26.67
C LYS A 54 29.05 -21.31 -25.74
N SER A 55 27.79 -20.97 -26.04
CA SER A 55 26.66 -21.41 -25.22
C SER A 55 26.29 -22.86 -25.54
N ASN A 56 25.98 -23.63 -24.49
CA ASN A 56 25.33 -24.94 -24.59
C ASN A 56 23.88 -24.92 -24.06
N ASN A 57 23.34 -23.72 -23.80
CA ASN A 57 22.06 -23.53 -23.13
C ASN A 57 21.23 -22.47 -23.86
N ILE A 58 19.93 -22.77 -23.98
CA ILE A 58 18.90 -21.89 -24.53
C ILE A 58 18.76 -20.55 -23.79
N VAL A 59 19.10 -20.48 -22.50
CA VAL A 59 18.98 -19.25 -21.69
C VAL A 59 19.74 -18.08 -22.32
N LEU A 60 20.93 -18.31 -22.89
CA LEU A 60 21.69 -17.21 -23.50
C LEU A 60 21.08 -16.72 -24.81
N LEU A 61 20.22 -17.52 -25.46
CA LEU A 61 19.51 -17.09 -26.67
C LEU A 61 18.45 -16.01 -26.37
N THR A 62 17.97 -15.91 -25.11
CA THR A 62 17.04 -14.83 -24.72
C THR A 62 17.70 -13.45 -24.81
N ILE A 63 19.04 -13.38 -24.69
CA ILE A 63 19.78 -12.13 -24.90
C ILE A 63 19.72 -11.72 -26.38
N ILE A 64 19.78 -12.70 -27.31
CA ILE A 64 19.64 -12.44 -28.75
C ILE A 64 18.23 -11.96 -29.07
N GLU A 65 17.20 -12.61 -28.50
CA GLU A 65 15.80 -12.18 -28.60
C GLU A 65 15.63 -10.74 -28.12
N SER A 66 16.06 -10.44 -26.90
CA SER A 66 15.86 -9.12 -26.30
C SER A 66 16.61 -8.02 -27.07
N ILE A 67 17.84 -8.27 -27.55
CA ILE A 67 18.56 -7.31 -28.41
C ILE A 67 17.80 -7.08 -29.72
N GLY A 68 17.34 -8.15 -30.37
CA GLY A 68 16.66 -8.04 -31.66
C GLY A 68 15.32 -7.31 -31.58
N MET A 69 14.60 -7.44 -30.47
CA MET A 69 13.35 -6.70 -30.22
C MET A 69 13.63 -5.26 -29.76
N HIS A 70 14.55 -5.06 -28.81
CA HIS A 70 14.86 -3.73 -28.27
C HIS A 70 15.39 -2.76 -29.35
N PHE A 71 16.16 -3.32 -30.30
CA PHE A 71 16.79 -2.59 -31.41
C PHE A 71 16.22 -3.04 -32.76
N GLU A 72 14.92 -3.31 -32.84
CA GLU A 72 14.26 -3.81 -34.07
C GLU A 72 14.57 -2.94 -35.30
N ASN A 73 14.65 -1.61 -35.14
CA ASN A 73 14.94 -0.69 -36.23
C ASN A 73 16.44 -0.55 -36.53
N GLU A 74 17.28 -0.57 -35.51
CA GLU A 74 18.73 -0.39 -35.63
C GLU A 74 19.46 -1.67 -36.06
N LEU A 75 18.87 -2.84 -35.76
CA LEU A 75 19.40 -4.16 -36.07
C LEU A 75 18.31 -5.05 -36.72
N PRO A 76 17.78 -4.66 -37.89
CA PRO A 76 16.68 -5.38 -38.52
C PRO A 76 17.10 -6.80 -38.88
N GLY A 77 16.27 -7.77 -38.49
CA GLY A 77 16.51 -9.19 -38.74
C GLY A 77 17.49 -9.89 -37.81
N TYR A 78 18.02 -9.20 -36.79
CA TYR A 78 19.04 -9.75 -35.88
C TYR A 78 18.57 -11.01 -35.16
N ALA A 79 17.31 -11.08 -34.72
CA ALA A 79 16.75 -12.24 -34.02
C ALA A 79 16.02 -13.24 -34.92
N LEU A 80 15.96 -13.04 -36.25
CA LEU A 80 15.18 -13.90 -37.16
C LEU A 80 15.59 -15.38 -37.10
N ASP A 81 16.87 -15.64 -36.87
CA ASP A 81 17.40 -17.01 -36.81
C ASP A 81 16.76 -17.82 -35.67
N LEU A 82 16.20 -17.17 -34.64
CA LEU A 82 15.47 -17.87 -33.59
C LEU A 82 14.14 -18.46 -34.08
N ALA A 83 13.54 -17.91 -35.14
CA ALA A 83 12.30 -18.41 -35.72
C ALA A 83 12.48 -19.73 -36.49
N THR A 84 13.72 -20.17 -36.76
CA THR A 84 13.97 -21.46 -37.44
C THR A 84 13.57 -22.67 -36.59
N SER A 85 13.29 -22.48 -35.29
CA SER A 85 12.79 -23.52 -34.39
C SER A 85 11.40 -23.16 -33.89
N ILE A 86 10.41 -23.98 -34.23
CA ILE A 86 9.03 -23.79 -33.79
C ILE A 86 8.89 -23.87 -32.25
N GLU A 87 9.75 -24.65 -31.59
CA GLU A 87 9.80 -24.74 -30.12
C GLU A 87 10.18 -23.40 -29.49
N LEU A 88 11.14 -22.68 -30.08
CA LEU A 88 11.52 -21.34 -29.63
C LEU A 88 10.36 -20.35 -29.80
N VAL A 89 9.61 -20.43 -30.90
CA VAL A 89 8.43 -19.59 -31.14
C VAL A 89 7.35 -19.84 -30.08
N HIS A 90 7.12 -21.09 -29.68
CA HIS A 90 6.18 -21.42 -28.60
C HIS A 90 6.64 -20.96 -27.22
N TRP A 91 7.92 -21.17 -26.88
CA TRP A 91 8.47 -20.67 -25.62
C TRP A 91 8.46 -19.15 -25.56
N ASP A 92 8.75 -18.50 -26.68
CA ASP A 92 8.66 -17.05 -26.78
C ASP A 92 7.23 -16.54 -26.68
N THR A 93 6.25 -17.28 -27.19
CA THR A 93 4.83 -16.95 -26.96
C THR A 93 4.52 -16.93 -25.48
N THR A 94 5.06 -17.87 -24.69
CA THR A 94 4.89 -17.88 -23.24
C THR A 94 5.54 -16.66 -22.57
N ARG A 95 6.70 -16.22 -23.09
CA ARG A 95 7.40 -15.01 -22.64
C ARG A 95 6.62 -13.75 -23.00
N TYR A 96 6.13 -13.65 -24.22
CA TYR A 96 5.30 -12.55 -24.72
C TYR A 96 4.01 -12.39 -23.91
N MET A 97 3.41 -13.50 -23.50
CA MET A 97 2.25 -13.49 -22.62
C MET A 97 2.51 -12.84 -21.25
N LEU A 98 3.77 -12.62 -20.84
CA LEU A 98 4.09 -11.81 -19.65
C LEU A 98 3.84 -10.31 -19.88
N TYR A 99 3.99 -9.84 -21.12
CA TYR A 99 3.67 -8.46 -21.50
C TYR A 99 2.16 -8.26 -21.69
N LYS A 100 1.42 -9.34 -21.96
CA LYS A 100 -0.03 -9.31 -22.06
C LYS A 100 -0.67 -9.53 -20.71
N LYS A 101 -1.31 -8.48 -20.20
CA LYS A 101 -2.10 -8.52 -18.98
C LYS A 101 -3.17 -9.60 -19.06
N ASN A 102 -3.07 -10.64 -18.24
CA ASN A 102 -4.16 -11.59 -18.03
C ASN A 102 -5.07 -11.00 -16.94
N PRO A 103 -6.25 -10.45 -17.29
CA PRO A 103 -7.05 -9.68 -16.34
C PRO A 103 -7.52 -10.54 -15.17
N THR A 104 -7.78 -11.83 -15.40
CA THR A 104 -8.20 -12.77 -14.35
C THR A 104 -7.07 -13.05 -13.38
N LYS A 105 -5.87 -13.33 -13.90
CA LYS A 105 -4.70 -13.62 -13.07
C LYS A 105 -4.34 -12.38 -12.25
N GLU A 106 -4.28 -11.22 -12.88
CA GLU A 106 -4.01 -9.94 -12.19
C GLU A 106 -5.06 -9.64 -11.13
N LEU A 107 -6.35 -9.88 -11.42
CA LEU A 107 -7.43 -9.67 -10.45
C LEU A 107 -7.25 -10.57 -9.22
N LEU A 108 -6.93 -11.85 -9.42
CA LEU A 108 -6.70 -12.81 -8.34
C LEU A 108 -5.43 -12.48 -7.54
N GLU A 109 -4.32 -12.18 -8.20
CA GLU A 109 -3.06 -11.78 -7.54
C GLU A 109 -3.28 -10.52 -6.71
N ARG A 110 -3.94 -9.49 -7.27
CA ARG A 110 -4.31 -8.28 -6.54
C ARG A 110 -5.22 -8.59 -5.37
N GLN A 111 -6.17 -9.51 -5.50
CA GLN A 111 -7.06 -9.89 -4.41
C GLN A 111 -6.30 -10.56 -3.28
N ILE A 112 -5.42 -11.52 -3.59
CA ILE A 112 -4.59 -12.19 -2.58
C ILE A 112 -3.73 -11.17 -1.85
N LEU A 113 -3.03 -10.31 -2.58
CA LEU A 113 -2.19 -9.26 -2.00
C LEU A 113 -3.02 -8.31 -1.13
N LYS A 114 -4.17 -7.82 -1.65
CA LYS A 114 -5.08 -6.92 -0.93
C LYS A 114 -5.65 -7.57 0.33
N THR A 115 -6.07 -8.83 0.27
CA THR A 115 -6.55 -9.58 1.45
C THR A 115 -5.45 -9.71 2.50
N MET A 116 -4.20 -9.95 2.09
CA MET A 116 -3.04 -10.00 2.98
C MET A 116 -2.52 -8.62 3.43
N GLY A 117 -3.17 -7.52 3.03
CA GLY A 117 -2.76 -6.15 3.38
C GLY A 117 -1.50 -5.66 2.63
N ILE A 118 -1.12 -6.33 1.53
CA ILE A 118 0.04 -5.97 0.71
C ILE A 118 -0.46 -5.14 -0.49
N PRO A 119 -0.10 -3.85 -0.61
CA PRO A 119 -0.65 -2.97 -1.64
C PRO A 119 -0.15 -3.30 -3.05
N GLU A 120 1.15 -3.59 -3.20
CA GLU A 120 1.76 -3.98 -4.47
C GLU A 120 3.02 -4.81 -4.18
N LEU A 121 3.22 -5.88 -4.95
CA LEU A 121 4.47 -6.62 -4.96
C LEU A 121 5.13 -6.36 -6.32
N LYS A 122 6.29 -5.71 -6.30
CA LYS A 122 7.07 -5.52 -7.53
C LYS A 122 7.74 -6.82 -7.92
N ASP A 123 7.70 -7.11 -9.22
CA ASP A 123 8.49 -8.18 -9.79
C ASP A 123 9.98 -7.91 -9.59
N ARG A 124 10.75 -8.97 -9.36
CA ARG A 124 12.22 -8.89 -9.20
C ARG A 124 12.91 -8.38 -10.46
N TYR A 125 12.40 -8.76 -11.63
CA TYR A 125 12.93 -8.38 -12.93
C TYR A 125 11.94 -7.46 -13.64
N GLU A 126 12.35 -6.23 -13.94
CA GLU A 126 11.54 -5.33 -14.74
C GLU A 126 11.53 -5.79 -16.20
N LEU A 127 10.35 -5.81 -16.82
CA LEU A 127 10.20 -6.14 -18.23
C LEU A 127 10.55 -4.92 -19.09
N ASP A 128 11.41 -5.14 -20.07
CA ASP A 128 11.79 -4.12 -21.04
C ASP A 128 10.65 -3.89 -22.03
N LYS A 129 10.05 -2.69 -21.99
CA LYS A 129 8.89 -2.34 -22.81
C LYS A 129 9.17 -2.41 -24.31
N LYS A 130 10.41 -2.24 -24.77
CA LYS A 130 10.74 -2.40 -26.20
C LYS A 130 10.72 -3.87 -26.65
N CYS A 131 10.70 -4.80 -25.70
CA CYS A 131 10.54 -6.23 -25.95
C CYS A 131 9.07 -6.70 -25.88
N ASP A 132 8.06 -5.81 -25.87
CA ASP A 132 6.63 -6.15 -26.03
C ASP A 132 6.29 -6.52 -27.49
N LEU A 133 7.02 -7.49 -28.00
CA LEU A 133 6.91 -8.05 -29.34
C LEU A 133 7.27 -9.53 -29.25
N SER A 134 6.52 -10.43 -29.87
CA SER A 134 6.91 -11.85 -29.96
C SER A 134 7.83 -12.11 -31.16
N ILE A 135 8.58 -13.22 -31.15
CA ILE A 135 9.35 -13.68 -32.31
C ILE A 135 8.40 -13.88 -33.50
N GLN A 136 7.20 -14.42 -33.26
CA GLN A 136 6.18 -14.56 -34.30
C GLN A 136 5.81 -13.21 -34.94
N GLU A 137 5.52 -12.20 -34.14
CA GLU A 137 5.19 -10.85 -34.65
C GLU A 137 6.41 -10.17 -35.28
N TYR A 138 7.61 -10.36 -34.74
CA TYR A 138 8.86 -9.85 -35.30
C TYR A 138 9.09 -10.38 -36.71
N VAL A 139 8.81 -11.66 -36.97
CA VAL A 139 8.87 -12.27 -38.30
C VAL A 139 7.82 -11.65 -39.24
N SER A 140 6.60 -11.41 -38.77
CA SER A 140 5.55 -10.73 -39.53
C SER A 140 5.92 -9.28 -39.86
N HIS A 141 6.39 -8.51 -38.87
CA HIS A 141 6.84 -7.13 -39.00
C HIS A 141 7.97 -7.01 -40.02
N THR A 142 8.90 -7.97 -39.99
CA THR A 142 10.06 -7.96 -40.88
C THR A 142 9.66 -8.02 -42.36
N GLN A 143 8.60 -8.76 -42.68
CA GLN A 143 8.06 -8.83 -44.05
C GLN A 143 7.40 -7.53 -44.52
N ILE A 144 6.98 -6.67 -43.59
CA ILE A 144 6.19 -5.47 -43.87
C ILE A 144 7.08 -4.22 -43.90
N TYR A 145 8.02 -4.09 -42.95
CA TYR A 145 8.71 -2.84 -42.68
C TYR A 145 10.16 -2.77 -43.18
N PHE A 146 10.85 -3.90 -43.38
CA PHE A 146 12.28 -3.92 -43.72
C PHE A 146 12.55 -4.22 -45.19
N ASP A 147 13.81 -4.05 -45.60
CA ASP A 147 14.24 -4.19 -47.00
C ASP A 147 14.24 -5.64 -47.52
N SER A 148 14.46 -5.79 -48.83
CA SER A 148 14.40 -7.07 -49.53
C SER A 148 15.41 -8.10 -49.00
N MET A 149 16.59 -7.68 -48.51
CA MET A 149 17.60 -8.62 -48.02
C MET A 149 17.11 -9.32 -46.75
N VAL A 150 16.48 -8.57 -45.85
CA VAL A 150 15.91 -9.13 -44.62
C VAL A 150 14.63 -9.94 -44.92
N GLN A 151 13.81 -9.47 -45.86
CA GLN A 151 12.62 -10.20 -46.33
C GLN A 151 12.96 -11.56 -46.94
N ASP A 152 13.96 -11.65 -47.81
CA ASP A 152 14.38 -12.90 -48.45
C ASP A 152 14.84 -13.93 -47.41
N LYS A 153 15.56 -13.48 -46.37
CA LYS A 153 15.95 -14.33 -45.25
C LYS A 153 14.72 -14.85 -44.50
N CYS A 154 13.74 -13.99 -44.24
CA CYS A 154 12.48 -14.36 -43.61
C CYS A 154 11.71 -15.41 -44.43
N TYR A 155 11.61 -15.24 -45.75
CA TYR A 155 10.94 -16.20 -46.63
C TYR A 155 11.64 -17.56 -46.64
N GLY A 156 12.97 -17.58 -46.65
CA GLY A 156 13.74 -18.83 -46.55
C GLY A 156 13.45 -19.60 -45.24
N ILE A 157 13.25 -18.89 -44.12
CA ILE A 157 12.90 -19.51 -42.83
C ILE A 157 11.48 -20.08 -42.89
N LEU A 158 10.50 -19.33 -43.41
CA LEU A 158 9.12 -19.79 -43.52
C LEU A 158 9.00 -21.03 -44.43
N ASP A 159 9.67 -21.01 -45.57
CA ASP A 159 9.66 -22.13 -46.51
C ASP A 159 10.32 -23.38 -45.90
N TYR A 160 11.39 -23.19 -45.12
CA TYR A 160 11.99 -24.26 -44.34
C TYR A 160 10.99 -24.85 -43.33
N LEU A 161 10.32 -24.02 -42.52
CA LEU A 161 9.34 -24.47 -41.52
C LEU A 161 8.18 -25.24 -42.17
N TYR A 162 7.62 -24.75 -43.28
CA TYR A 162 6.59 -25.47 -44.03
C TYR A 162 7.07 -26.80 -44.62
N SER A 163 8.37 -26.94 -44.92
CA SER A 163 8.94 -28.19 -45.44
C SER A 163 9.03 -29.30 -44.38
N ILE A 164 9.15 -28.93 -43.10
CA ILE A 164 9.32 -29.87 -42.00
C ILE A 164 8.04 -30.11 -41.17
N ILE A 165 7.08 -29.19 -41.19
CA ILE A 165 5.82 -29.27 -40.43
C ILE A 165 4.64 -29.37 -41.40
N LYS A 166 3.85 -30.45 -41.29
CA LYS A 166 2.73 -30.74 -42.20
C LYS A 166 1.43 -30.08 -41.73
N ASN A 167 0.53 -29.76 -42.67
CA ASN A 167 -0.83 -29.31 -42.35
C ASN A 167 -1.75 -30.51 -42.09
N ASP A 168 -1.62 -31.10 -40.91
CA ASP A 168 -2.47 -32.18 -40.43
C ASP A 168 -2.95 -31.92 -38.99
N ALA A 169 -3.83 -32.78 -38.49
CA ALA A 169 -4.45 -32.56 -37.18
C ALA A 169 -3.45 -32.66 -36.01
N GLU A 170 -2.37 -33.42 -36.15
CA GLU A 170 -1.33 -33.59 -35.13
C GLU A 170 -0.48 -32.32 -35.00
N ASN A 171 -0.15 -31.70 -36.14
CA ASN A 171 0.71 -30.52 -36.22
C ASN A 171 -0.07 -29.20 -36.33
N ALA A 172 -1.40 -29.22 -36.20
CA ALA A 172 -2.26 -28.06 -36.48
C ALA A 172 -1.90 -26.81 -35.65
N GLN A 173 -1.42 -26.97 -34.42
CA GLN A 173 -0.99 -25.85 -33.56
C GLN A 173 0.32 -25.22 -34.04
N ASP A 174 1.29 -26.04 -34.42
CA ASP A 174 2.58 -25.61 -34.94
C ASP A 174 2.39 -24.93 -36.30
N TYR A 175 1.61 -25.57 -37.17
CA TYR A 175 1.27 -25.05 -38.48
C TYR A 175 0.55 -23.69 -38.38
N LEU A 176 -0.32 -23.52 -37.38
CA LEU A 176 -0.98 -22.24 -37.10
C LEU A 176 0.01 -21.13 -36.74
N GLN A 177 1.07 -21.41 -35.97
CA GLN A 177 2.08 -20.37 -35.67
C GLN A 177 2.85 -19.96 -36.94
N ILE A 178 3.17 -20.92 -37.82
CA ILE A 178 3.82 -20.61 -39.10
C ILE A 178 2.91 -19.72 -39.96
N GLN A 179 1.63 -20.07 -40.07
CA GLN A 179 0.67 -19.26 -40.83
C GLN A 179 0.50 -17.85 -40.26
N LYS A 180 0.55 -17.68 -38.93
CA LYS A 180 0.50 -16.37 -38.29
C LYS A 180 1.75 -15.51 -38.54
N MET A 181 2.92 -16.15 -38.68
CA MET A 181 4.15 -15.46 -39.07
C MET A 181 4.12 -15.03 -40.54
N ASP A 182 3.48 -15.81 -41.42
CA ASP A 182 3.50 -15.62 -42.86
C ASP A 182 2.49 -14.54 -43.33
N MET A 183 3.02 -13.38 -43.75
CA MET A 183 2.23 -12.28 -44.25
C MET A 183 2.10 -12.29 -45.79
N ARG A 184 2.64 -13.31 -46.48
CA ARG A 184 2.49 -13.46 -47.93
C ARG A 184 1.03 -13.71 -48.26
N GLY A 185 0.41 -12.79 -48.99
CA GLY A 185 -1.02 -12.87 -49.33
C GLY A 185 -1.96 -12.51 -48.17
N ALA A 186 -1.48 -11.82 -47.14
CA ALA A 186 -2.30 -11.31 -46.04
C ALA A 186 -3.53 -10.55 -46.55
N LYS A 187 -4.66 -10.75 -45.87
CA LYS A 187 -5.91 -10.05 -46.16
C LYS A 187 -5.86 -8.66 -45.53
N ALA A 188 -6.12 -7.65 -46.34
CA ALA A 188 -6.28 -6.28 -45.87
C ALA A 188 -7.76 -5.96 -45.61
N THR A 189 -8.12 -5.72 -44.36
CA THR A 189 -9.48 -5.33 -43.95
C THR A 189 -9.46 -3.87 -43.47
N LYS A 190 -10.26 -3.01 -44.11
CA LYS A 190 -10.37 -1.59 -43.72
C LYS A 190 -11.24 -1.47 -42.47
N ILE A 191 -10.67 -0.95 -41.37
CA ILE A 191 -11.38 -0.73 -40.10
C ILE A 191 -11.93 0.70 -40.05
N THR A 192 -11.11 1.68 -40.41
CA THR A 192 -11.49 3.09 -40.55
C THR A 192 -10.79 3.69 -41.78
N ASP A 193 -10.98 4.97 -42.07
CA ASP A 193 -10.34 5.63 -43.21
C ASP A 193 -8.81 5.64 -43.15
N ASN A 194 -8.23 5.58 -41.95
CA ASN A 194 -6.78 5.65 -41.74
C ASN A 194 -6.17 4.36 -41.15
N ILE A 195 -6.98 3.31 -40.93
CA ILE A 195 -6.53 2.07 -40.28
C ILE A 195 -6.90 0.86 -41.15
N ILE A 196 -5.86 0.16 -41.61
CA ILE A 196 -5.97 -1.11 -42.31
C ILE A 196 -5.45 -2.21 -41.38
N MET A 197 -6.27 -3.22 -41.16
CA MET A 197 -5.88 -4.43 -40.45
C MET A 197 -5.34 -5.43 -41.48
N LEU A 198 -4.15 -5.97 -41.24
CA LEU A 198 -3.58 -7.05 -42.03
C LEU A 198 -3.75 -8.36 -41.27
N GLU A 199 -4.37 -9.34 -41.90
CA GLU A 199 -4.65 -10.65 -41.32
C GLU A 199 -3.90 -11.72 -42.13
N PRO A 200 -3.11 -12.61 -41.48
CA PRO A 200 -2.51 -13.74 -42.17
C PRO A 200 -3.58 -14.72 -42.70
N GLN A 201 -3.22 -15.47 -43.74
CA GLN A 201 -4.13 -16.47 -44.31
C GLN A 201 -4.02 -17.79 -43.53
N ILE A 202 -5.03 -18.07 -42.71
CA ILE A 202 -5.13 -19.31 -41.94
C ILE A 202 -6.01 -20.31 -42.71
N SER A 203 -5.57 -21.56 -42.85
CA SER A 203 -6.28 -22.57 -43.63
C SER A 203 -6.00 -24.00 -43.16
N GLY A 204 -6.89 -24.94 -43.53
CA GLY A 204 -6.73 -26.36 -43.21
C GLY A 204 -7.13 -26.69 -41.77
N GLU A 205 -6.36 -27.55 -41.09
CA GLU A 205 -6.70 -27.95 -39.72
C GLU A 205 -6.54 -26.81 -38.70
N ALA A 206 -5.65 -25.86 -38.98
CA ALA A 206 -5.43 -24.66 -38.17
C ALA A 206 -6.67 -23.73 -38.11
N GLU A 207 -7.44 -23.64 -39.20
CA GLU A 207 -8.66 -22.81 -39.27
C GLU A 207 -9.73 -23.31 -38.30
N LYS A 208 -9.85 -24.63 -38.11
CA LYS A 208 -10.79 -25.24 -37.17
C LYS A 208 -10.48 -24.88 -35.71
N ILE A 209 -9.22 -24.55 -35.39
CA ILE A 209 -8.80 -24.07 -34.07
C ILE A 209 -9.31 -22.64 -33.85
N VAL A 210 -9.14 -21.77 -34.85
CA VAL A 210 -9.58 -20.37 -34.81
C VAL A 210 -11.10 -20.28 -34.66
N LEU A 211 -11.85 -21.03 -35.48
CA LEU A 211 -13.31 -21.04 -35.43
C LEU A 211 -13.85 -21.51 -34.06
N ARG A 212 -13.24 -22.54 -33.46
CA ARG A 212 -13.61 -22.98 -32.10
C ARG A 212 -13.38 -21.88 -31.06
N GLN A 213 -12.29 -21.12 -31.17
CA GLN A 213 -12.00 -20.03 -30.24
C GLN A 213 -13.01 -18.89 -30.35
N GLU A 214 -13.48 -18.56 -31.56
CA GLU A 214 -14.54 -17.57 -31.77
C GLU A 214 -15.85 -17.97 -31.08
N GLU A 215 -16.21 -19.26 -31.12
CA GLU A 215 -17.41 -19.75 -30.43
C GLU A 215 -17.30 -19.66 -28.91
N PHE A 216 -16.13 -20.00 -28.35
CA PHE A 216 -15.85 -19.86 -26.91
C PHE A 216 -15.96 -18.40 -26.42
N ASN A 217 -15.75 -17.42 -27.31
CA ASN A 217 -15.79 -15.99 -26.98
C ASN A 217 -17.20 -15.36 -27.04
N LYS A 218 -18.24 -16.09 -27.49
CA LYS A 218 -19.63 -15.58 -27.60
C LYS A 218 -20.19 -14.98 -26.30
N PRO A 219 -20.01 -15.56 -25.10
CA PRO A 219 -20.50 -14.97 -23.85
C PRO A 219 -19.89 -13.58 -23.57
N LYS A 220 -18.59 -13.41 -23.84
CA LYS A 220 -17.88 -12.14 -23.68
C LYS A 220 -18.39 -11.08 -24.66
N GLN A 221 -18.73 -11.47 -25.89
CA GLN A 221 -19.34 -10.58 -26.87
C GLN A 221 -20.72 -10.09 -26.42
N ARG A 222 -21.57 -11.00 -25.88
CA ARG A 222 -22.88 -10.64 -25.32
C ARG A 222 -22.77 -9.62 -24.19
N LEU A 223 -21.83 -9.82 -23.27
CA LEU A 223 -21.59 -8.87 -22.17
C LEU A 223 -21.10 -7.52 -22.71
N ASN A 224 -20.14 -7.51 -23.62
CA ASN A 224 -19.61 -6.27 -24.22
C ASN A 224 -20.70 -5.47 -24.94
N ALA A 225 -21.64 -6.13 -25.60
CA ALA A 225 -22.79 -5.48 -26.24
C ALA A 225 -23.71 -4.80 -25.22
N ALA A 226 -24.00 -5.45 -24.09
CA ALA A 226 -24.81 -4.88 -23.02
C ALA A 226 -24.13 -3.67 -22.36
N ILE A 227 -22.82 -3.76 -22.08
CA ILE A 227 -22.04 -2.64 -21.52
C ILE A 227 -22.00 -1.47 -22.51
N LYS A 228 -21.73 -1.74 -23.79
CA LYS A 228 -21.70 -0.70 -24.82
C LYS A 228 -23.04 0.03 -24.92
N LYS A 229 -24.16 -0.71 -24.89
CA LYS A 229 -25.50 -0.11 -24.88
C LYS A 229 -25.72 0.80 -23.67
N CYS A 230 -25.22 0.43 -22.48
CA CYS A 230 -25.27 1.31 -21.31
C CYS A 230 -24.51 2.62 -21.56
N ASN A 231 -23.29 2.53 -22.08
CA ASN A 231 -22.44 3.71 -22.35
C ASN A 231 -23.02 4.61 -23.45
N ASP A 232 -23.52 4.03 -24.55
CA ASP A 232 -24.08 4.77 -25.68
C ASP A 232 -25.36 5.53 -25.28
N ASN A 233 -26.12 5.01 -24.31
CA ASN A 233 -27.35 5.62 -23.81
C ASN A 233 -27.13 6.60 -22.65
N MET A 234 -25.88 6.79 -22.17
CA MET A 234 -25.60 7.81 -21.16
C MET A 234 -25.73 9.22 -21.75
N VAL A 235 -26.64 10.02 -21.20
CA VAL A 235 -26.84 11.42 -21.60
C VAL A 235 -26.41 12.34 -20.47
N SER A 236 -25.47 13.24 -20.75
CA SER A 236 -24.99 14.25 -19.78
C SER A 236 -24.48 13.65 -18.44
N GLY A 237 -23.94 12.43 -18.48
CA GLY A 237 -23.46 11.71 -17.29
C GLY A 237 -24.55 11.04 -16.45
N GLN A 238 -25.82 11.14 -16.84
CA GLN A 238 -26.91 10.37 -16.23
C GLN A 238 -26.99 8.97 -16.83
N ILE A 239 -27.13 8.00 -15.95
CA ILE A 239 -27.18 6.57 -16.27
C ILE A 239 -28.56 6.22 -16.82
N ASP A 240 -28.60 5.50 -17.94
CA ASP A 240 -29.84 4.90 -18.44
C ASP A 240 -30.22 3.70 -17.56
N LEU A 241 -31.19 3.89 -16.67
CA LEU A 241 -31.64 2.87 -15.72
C LEU A 241 -32.11 1.58 -16.43
N PRO A 242 -32.95 1.62 -17.49
CA PRO A 242 -33.33 0.43 -18.25
C PRO A 242 -32.14 -0.39 -18.79
N SER A 243 -31.16 0.23 -19.46
CA SER A 243 -29.99 -0.50 -19.96
C SER A 243 -29.13 -1.04 -18.83
N THR A 244 -29.01 -0.31 -17.72
CA THR A 244 -28.28 -0.76 -16.53
C THR A 244 -28.90 -2.01 -15.92
N LEU A 245 -30.24 -2.03 -15.78
CA LEU A 245 -30.96 -3.21 -15.30
C LEU A 245 -30.81 -4.42 -16.23
N ASP A 246 -30.80 -4.19 -17.55
CA ASP A 246 -30.55 -5.23 -18.56
C ASP A 246 -29.12 -5.80 -18.43
N ALA A 247 -28.12 -4.94 -18.27
CA ALA A 247 -26.73 -5.36 -18.05
C ALA A 247 -26.55 -6.16 -16.75
N ILE A 248 -27.15 -5.72 -15.64
CA ILE A 248 -27.17 -6.46 -14.37
C ILE A 248 -27.76 -7.85 -14.58
N LYS A 249 -28.88 -7.95 -15.30
CA LYS A 249 -29.52 -9.24 -15.60
C LYS A 249 -28.60 -10.17 -16.39
N VAL A 250 -27.96 -9.66 -17.45
CA VAL A 250 -27.01 -10.44 -18.27
C VAL A 250 -25.86 -10.97 -17.41
N ILE A 251 -25.29 -10.14 -16.51
CA ILE A 251 -24.21 -10.57 -15.62
C ILE A 251 -24.69 -11.66 -14.66
N LEU A 252 -25.85 -11.49 -14.03
CA LEU A 252 -26.41 -12.48 -13.11
C LEU A 252 -26.74 -13.82 -13.80
N GLU A 253 -27.08 -13.80 -15.09
CA GLU A 253 -27.21 -15.02 -15.90
C GLU A 253 -25.84 -15.67 -16.13
N LEU A 254 -24.85 -14.92 -16.59
CA LEU A 254 -23.49 -15.42 -16.85
C LEU A 254 -22.84 -16.03 -15.60
N MET A 255 -23.05 -15.43 -14.43
CA MET A 255 -22.50 -15.91 -13.16
C MET A 255 -23.07 -17.28 -12.73
N LYS A 256 -24.24 -17.70 -13.22
CA LYS A 256 -24.83 -19.01 -12.90
C LYS A 256 -24.21 -20.14 -13.70
N ASP A 257 -23.70 -19.83 -14.89
CA ASP A 257 -23.23 -20.80 -15.87
C ASP A 257 -21.69 -20.97 -15.83
N THR A 258 -21.01 -20.44 -14.81
CA THR A 258 -19.54 -20.46 -14.73
C THR A 258 -19.00 -20.55 -13.30
N ASP A 259 -17.94 -21.35 -13.12
CA ASP A 259 -17.16 -21.39 -11.88
C ASP A 259 -16.30 -20.12 -11.68
N MET A 260 -16.21 -19.26 -12.69
CA MET A 260 -15.42 -18.02 -12.69
C MET A 260 -16.28 -16.78 -12.39
N ALA A 261 -17.39 -16.95 -11.67
CA ALA A 261 -18.37 -15.89 -11.40
C ALA A 261 -17.75 -14.63 -10.78
N PHE A 262 -16.69 -14.80 -9.99
CA PHE A 262 -15.94 -13.73 -9.34
C PHE A 262 -15.40 -12.66 -10.32
N GLN A 263 -15.15 -13.02 -11.59
CA GLN A 263 -14.69 -12.09 -12.62
C GLN A 263 -15.70 -10.97 -12.90
N TYR A 264 -16.98 -11.19 -12.58
CA TYR A 264 -18.05 -10.25 -12.86
C TYR A 264 -18.50 -9.45 -11.63
N GLU A 265 -18.06 -9.82 -10.42
CA GLU A 265 -18.54 -9.20 -9.17
C GLU A 265 -18.29 -7.69 -9.14
N ASN A 266 -17.10 -7.24 -9.56
CA ASN A 266 -16.77 -5.81 -9.51
C ASN A 266 -17.67 -4.99 -10.45
N LEU A 267 -17.88 -5.51 -11.67
CA LEU A 267 -18.77 -4.87 -12.65
C LEU A 267 -20.23 -4.91 -12.17
N LEU A 268 -20.66 -6.01 -11.58
CA LEU A 268 -22.00 -6.16 -11.01
C LEU A 268 -22.25 -5.10 -9.92
N ILE A 269 -21.30 -4.92 -9.00
CA ILE A 269 -21.41 -3.93 -7.93
C ILE A 269 -21.34 -2.50 -8.46
N LEU A 270 -20.53 -2.22 -9.48
CA LEU A 270 -20.51 -0.91 -10.12
C LEU A 270 -21.86 -0.55 -10.75
N LEU A 271 -22.50 -1.51 -11.44
CA LEU A 271 -23.83 -1.32 -12.03
C LEU A 271 -24.92 -1.25 -10.95
N ILE A 272 -24.82 -2.04 -9.89
CA ILE A 272 -25.74 -1.98 -8.74
C ILE A 272 -25.64 -0.62 -8.04
N ALA A 273 -24.42 -0.15 -7.74
CA ALA A 273 -24.17 1.17 -7.14
C ALA A 273 -24.77 2.28 -8.00
N SER A 274 -24.59 2.18 -9.33
CA SER A 274 -25.19 3.08 -10.32
C SER A 274 -26.72 3.07 -10.27
N ALA A 275 -27.33 1.88 -10.19
CA ALA A 275 -28.79 1.73 -10.16
C ALA A 275 -29.41 2.21 -8.84
N ILE A 276 -28.84 1.86 -7.68
CA ILE A 276 -29.38 2.26 -6.38
C ILE A 276 -29.18 3.75 -6.10
N ASN A 277 -28.29 4.45 -6.79
CA ASN A 277 -28.20 5.90 -6.68
C ASN A 277 -29.28 6.63 -7.50
N HIS A 278 -30.03 5.91 -8.35
CA HIS A 278 -31.11 6.48 -9.14
C HIS A 278 -32.40 6.60 -8.31
N GLN A 279 -33.02 7.79 -8.31
CA GLN A 279 -34.22 8.07 -7.50
C GLN A 279 -35.43 7.24 -7.95
N GLU A 280 -35.59 7.02 -9.25
CA GLU A 280 -36.73 6.27 -9.82
C GLU A 280 -36.63 4.75 -9.68
N LEU A 281 -35.59 4.21 -9.05
CA LEU A 281 -35.47 2.76 -8.85
C LEU A 281 -36.51 2.28 -7.84
N GLU A 282 -37.35 1.33 -8.27
CA GLU A 282 -38.34 0.63 -7.43
C GLU A 282 -37.72 0.03 -6.16
N ASN A 283 -38.41 0.20 -5.02
CA ASN A 283 -37.94 -0.26 -3.71
C ASN A 283 -37.63 -1.77 -3.67
N GLU A 284 -38.43 -2.63 -4.32
CA GLU A 284 -38.16 -4.08 -4.38
C GLU A 284 -36.82 -4.39 -5.08
N LYS A 285 -36.52 -3.68 -6.19
CA LYS A 285 -35.25 -3.84 -6.91
C LYS A 285 -34.09 -3.29 -6.08
N ARG A 286 -34.29 -2.16 -5.40
CA ARG A 286 -33.31 -1.55 -4.49
C ARG A 286 -32.95 -2.50 -3.35
N GLU A 287 -33.93 -3.09 -2.69
CA GLU A 287 -33.73 -4.09 -1.62
C GLU A 287 -32.99 -5.32 -2.12
N LYS A 288 -33.38 -5.84 -3.29
CA LYS A 288 -32.69 -6.97 -3.92
C LYS A 288 -31.22 -6.67 -4.21
N PHE A 289 -30.92 -5.49 -4.75
CA PHE A 289 -29.55 -5.09 -5.07
C PHE A 289 -28.71 -4.84 -3.82
N CYS A 290 -29.28 -4.19 -2.79
CA CYS A 290 -28.62 -4.05 -1.49
C CYS A 290 -28.32 -5.43 -0.88
N THR A 291 -29.27 -6.37 -0.97
CA THR A 291 -29.08 -7.74 -0.46
C THR A 291 -27.93 -8.46 -1.16
N ILE A 292 -27.82 -8.36 -2.50
CA ILE A 292 -26.70 -8.95 -3.24
C ILE A 292 -25.37 -8.40 -2.74
N TRP A 293 -25.28 -7.08 -2.55
CA TRP A 293 -24.06 -6.42 -2.10
C TRP A 293 -23.71 -6.79 -0.65
N ILE A 294 -24.68 -6.71 0.26
CA ILE A 294 -24.54 -7.05 1.68
C ILE A 294 -24.07 -8.51 1.82
N ASN A 295 -24.71 -9.45 1.14
CA ASN A 295 -24.31 -10.86 1.19
C ASN A 295 -22.88 -11.06 0.64
N GLY A 296 -22.45 -10.24 -0.32
CA GLY A 296 -21.06 -10.23 -0.81
C GLY A 296 -20.09 -9.79 0.29
N ILE A 297 -20.41 -8.73 1.02
CA ILE A 297 -19.62 -8.22 2.14
C ILE A 297 -19.57 -9.24 3.29
N GLU A 298 -20.71 -9.83 3.67
CA GLU A 298 -20.81 -10.84 4.75
C GLU A 298 -19.90 -12.05 4.50
N LYS A 299 -19.64 -12.42 3.23
CA LYS A 299 -18.67 -13.48 2.90
C LYS A 299 -17.25 -13.14 3.36
N LEU A 300 -16.84 -11.88 3.33
CA LEU A 300 -15.49 -11.47 3.74
C LEU A 300 -15.24 -11.80 5.22
N PHE A 301 -16.23 -11.58 6.08
CA PHE A 301 -16.17 -11.88 7.51
C PHE A 301 -16.12 -13.38 7.84
N SER A 302 -16.44 -14.24 6.87
CA SER A 302 -16.37 -15.71 6.98
C SER A 302 -15.22 -16.32 6.18
N ASN A 303 -14.17 -15.54 5.90
CA ASN A 303 -12.99 -15.92 5.08
C ASN A 303 -13.31 -16.30 3.63
N GLY A 304 -14.48 -15.89 3.13
CA GLY A 304 -14.85 -15.96 1.72
C GLY A 304 -14.22 -14.83 0.90
N SER A 305 -14.45 -14.88 -0.41
CA SER A 305 -14.01 -13.85 -1.34
C SER A 305 -15.18 -13.01 -1.84
N PHE A 306 -14.91 -11.72 -2.05
CA PHE A 306 -15.82 -10.80 -2.74
C PHE A 306 -15.00 -9.72 -3.43
N LEU A 307 -15.13 -9.65 -4.75
CA LEU A 307 -14.37 -8.76 -5.63
C LEU A 307 -15.19 -7.54 -5.99
N ALA A 308 -15.23 -6.56 -5.10
CA ALA A 308 -15.87 -5.28 -5.36
C ALA A 308 -14.94 -4.12 -5.00
N ASP A 309 -15.06 -3.03 -5.74
CA ASP A 309 -14.37 -1.78 -5.42
C ASP A 309 -14.90 -1.21 -4.10
N THR A 310 -14.04 -1.21 -3.09
CA THR A 310 -14.29 -0.71 -1.75
C THR A 310 -14.59 0.79 -1.74
N ALA A 311 -14.14 1.54 -2.75
CA ALA A 311 -14.47 2.96 -2.92
C ALA A 311 -15.98 3.22 -3.12
N LEU A 312 -16.76 2.19 -3.49
CA LEU A 312 -18.21 2.27 -3.62
C LEU A 312 -18.95 2.11 -2.30
N MET A 313 -18.27 1.74 -1.20
CA MET A 313 -18.89 1.53 0.12
C MET A 313 -19.78 2.69 0.60
N PRO A 314 -19.42 3.98 0.40
CA PRO A 314 -20.30 5.09 0.76
C PRO A 314 -21.69 5.04 0.10
N VAL A 315 -21.81 4.48 -1.11
CA VAL A 315 -23.10 4.35 -1.82
C VAL A 315 -24.04 3.38 -1.10
N LEU A 316 -23.49 2.29 -0.56
CA LEU A 316 -24.23 1.34 0.27
C LEU A 316 -24.62 1.97 1.61
N LEU A 317 -23.70 2.66 2.26
CA LEU A 317 -23.95 3.33 3.55
C LEU A 317 -25.07 4.38 3.43
N ASN A 318 -25.07 5.17 2.36
CA ASN A 318 -26.14 6.16 2.07
C ASN A 318 -27.54 5.52 1.95
N GLN A 319 -27.67 4.19 1.79
CA GLN A 319 -28.99 3.55 1.82
C GLN A 319 -29.64 3.58 3.22
N LEU A 320 -28.89 3.89 4.29
CA LEU A 320 -29.45 4.15 5.62
C LEU A 320 -30.40 5.35 5.63
N GLU A 321 -30.12 6.36 4.79
CA GLU A 321 -30.92 7.58 4.65
C GLU A 321 -32.08 7.43 3.65
N ASN A 322 -32.03 6.41 2.79
CA ASN A 322 -33.04 6.16 1.76
C ASN A 322 -34.25 5.37 2.29
N ASP A 323 -35.34 5.36 1.52
CA ASP A 323 -36.54 4.57 1.80
C ASP A 323 -36.32 3.09 1.42
N VAL A 324 -35.62 2.37 2.30
CA VAL A 324 -35.34 0.92 2.18
C VAL A 324 -35.86 0.20 3.41
N ALA A 325 -36.33 -1.04 3.27
CA ALA A 325 -36.77 -1.86 4.39
C ALA A 325 -35.80 -1.84 5.57
N ILE A 326 -36.36 -1.74 6.79
CA ILE A 326 -35.61 -1.70 8.05
C ILE A 326 -34.65 -2.89 8.20
N GLY A 327 -35.02 -4.07 7.69
CA GLY A 327 -34.14 -5.25 7.70
C GLY A 327 -32.84 -5.04 6.92
N ILE A 328 -32.86 -4.29 5.81
CA ILE A 328 -31.65 -3.93 5.06
C ILE A 328 -30.83 -2.90 5.83
N LYS A 329 -31.48 -1.88 6.39
CA LYS A 329 -30.80 -0.86 7.22
C LYS A 329 -30.08 -1.51 8.40
N ASN A 330 -30.74 -2.45 9.08
CA ASN A 330 -30.15 -3.17 10.21
C ASN A 330 -28.93 -4.01 9.80
N LYS A 331 -28.96 -4.66 8.64
CA LYS A 331 -27.78 -5.36 8.11
C LYS A 331 -26.63 -4.41 7.78
N ILE A 332 -26.91 -3.23 7.20
CA ILE A 332 -25.88 -2.22 6.93
C ILE A 332 -25.28 -1.71 8.24
N LYS A 333 -26.10 -1.43 9.26
CA LYS A 333 -25.62 -1.06 10.61
C LYS A 333 -24.74 -2.15 11.21
N LYS A 334 -25.09 -3.43 11.07
CA LYS A 334 -24.26 -4.55 11.54
C LYS A 334 -22.91 -4.59 10.80
N ILE A 335 -22.89 -4.41 9.48
CA ILE A 335 -21.63 -4.28 8.71
C ILE A 335 -20.77 -3.12 9.23
N VAL A 336 -21.37 -1.98 9.56
CA VAL A 336 -20.65 -0.83 10.14
C VAL A 336 -19.95 -1.24 11.44
N LEU A 337 -20.65 -1.91 12.35
CA LEU A 337 -20.08 -2.40 13.61
C LEU A 337 -18.98 -3.46 13.36
N ASP A 338 -19.27 -4.44 12.49
CA ASP A 338 -18.35 -5.54 12.17
C ASP A 338 -17.06 -5.02 11.53
N CYS A 339 -17.13 -4.03 10.64
CA CYS A 339 -15.96 -3.38 10.06
C CYS A 339 -15.08 -2.68 11.11
N LEU A 340 -15.69 -2.05 12.11
CA LEU A 340 -14.95 -1.36 13.17
C LEU A 340 -14.32 -2.33 14.16
N MET A 341 -15.02 -3.40 14.52
CA MET A 341 -14.61 -4.35 15.56
C MET A 341 -13.90 -5.60 15.01
N TYR A 342 -13.58 -5.62 13.72
CA TYR A 342 -12.93 -6.75 13.07
C TYR A 342 -11.54 -6.99 13.65
N LYS A 343 -11.32 -8.19 14.21
CA LYS A 343 -10.03 -8.59 14.83
C LYS A 343 -9.13 -9.42 13.91
N GLY A 344 -9.58 -9.69 12.68
CA GLY A 344 -8.84 -10.51 11.72
C GLY A 344 -7.88 -9.67 10.86
N GLN A 345 -7.05 -10.35 10.08
CA GLN A 345 -6.18 -9.71 9.08
C GLN A 345 -6.82 -9.84 7.71
N HIS A 346 -7.52 -8.79 7.26
CA HIS A 346 -8.15 -8.79 5.95
C HIS A 346 -8.15 -7.38 5.34
N GLY A 347 -7.17 -7.09 4.48
CA GLY A 347 -6.97 -5.73 3.99
C GLY A 347 -8.13 -5.13 3.19
N VAL A 348 -9.04 -5.94 2.64
CA VAL A 348 -10.32 -5.43 2.07
C VAL A 348 -11.25 -4.88 3.16
N ILE A 349 -11.36 -5.58 4.30
CA ILE A 349 -12.18 -5.12 5.44
C ILE A 349 -11.56 -3.86 6.03
N ASP A 350 -10.23 -3.84 6.19
CA ASP A 350 -9.50 -2.65 6.66
C ASP A 350 -9.73 -1.44 5.76
N GLU A 351 -9.79 -1.65 4.43
CA GLU A 351 -10.10 -0.56 3.50
C GLU A 351 -11.56 -0.12 3.61
N MET A 352 -12.51 -1.06 3.75
CA MET A 352 -13.92 -0.74 4.00
C MET A 352 -14.10 0.05 5.29
N ALA A 353 -13.39 -0.33 6.36
CA ALA A 353 -13.42 0.35 7.64
C ALA A 353 -13.03 1.82 7.51
N LYS A 354 -12.09 2.19 6.62
CA LYS A 354 -11.75 3.61 6.35
C LYS A 354 -12.95 4.39 5.82
N TYR A 355 -13.75 3.81 4.93
CA TYR A 355 -14.96 4.47 4.42
C TYR A 355 -16.06 4.52 5.48
N VAL A 356 -16.20 3.48 6.30
CA VAL A 356 -17.14 3.45 7.44
C VAL A 356 -16.80 4.53 8.46
N LYS A 357 -15.53 4.63 8.90
CA LYS A 357 -15.04 5.67 9.83
C LYS A 357 -15.34 7.09 9.31
N ARG A 358 -15.09 7.34 8.02
CA ARG A 358 -15.39 8.64 7.36
C ARG A 358 -16.89 8.93 7.29
N TYR A 359 -17.70 7.91 7.02
CA TYR A 359 -19.15 8.05 7.01
C TYR A 359 -19.66 8.43 8.40
N LEU A 360 -19.26 7.68 9.44
CA LEU A 360 -19.69 7.93 10.83
C LEU A 360 -19.34 9.33 11.33
N ALA A 361 -18.19 9.88 10.95
CA ALA A 361 -17.78 11.23 11.32
C ALA A 361 -18.77 12.33 10.88
N ASN A 362 -19.67 12.04 9.92
CA ASN A 362 -20.69 12.97 9.45
C ASN A 362 -22.12 12.57 9.86
N HIS A 363 -22.30 11.48 10.63
CA HIS A 363 -23.61 10.94 11.03
C HIS A 363 -23.66 10.72 12.54
N GLU A 364 -23.81 11.81 13.29
CA GLU A 364 -23.71 11.84 14.76
C GLU A 364 -24.63 10.84 15.46
N THR A 365 -25.89 10.69 15.03
CA THR A 365 -26.84 9.73 15.64
C THR A 365 -26.36 8.29 15.51
N LEU A 366 -25.87 7.91 14.33
CA LEU A 366 -25.32 6.56 14.11
C LEU A 366 -24.00 6.37 14.86
N ALA A 367 -23.13 7.39 14.88
CA ALA A 367 -21.89 7.36 15.65
C ALA A 367 -22.16 7.17 17.15
N GLN A 368 -23.16 7.86 17.71
CA GLN A 368 -23.58 7.70 19.09
C GLN A 368 -24.15 6.30 19.36
N ALA A 369 -24.95 5.74 18.45
CA ALA A 369 -25.45 4.38 18.56
C ALA A 369 -24.30 3.36 18.59
N VAL A 370 -23.36 3.46 17.65
CA VAL A 370 -22.16 2.62 17.59
C VAL A 370 -21.32 2.76 18.87
N PHE A 371 -21.10 3.98 19.36
CA PHE A 371 -20.39 4.24 20.61
C PHE A 371 -21.07 3.52 21.79
N ASN A 372 -22.38 3.69 21.96
CA ASN A 372 -23.14 3.04 23.03
C ASN A 372 -23.06 1.52 22.94
N THR A 373 -23.16 0.97 21.73
CA THR A 373 -23.04 -0.47 21.47
C THR A 373 -21.66 -0.99 21.89
N ILE A 374 -20.56 -0.35 21.47
CA ILE A 374 -19.21 -0.81 21.82
C ILE A 374 -18.97 -0.73 23.34
N ILE A 375 -19.46 0.33 24.02
CA ILE A 375 -19.41 0.45 25.49
C ILE A 375 -20.05 -0.79 26.12
N LYS A 376 -21.29 -1.11 25.73
CA LYS A 376 -22.03 -2.25 26.31
C LYS A 376 -21.45 -3.61 25.94
N LEU A 377 -20.91 -3.78 24.74
CA LEU A 377 -20.18 -4.99 24.36
C LEU A 377 -18.90 -5.16 25.19
N SER A 378 -18.20 -4.08 25.51
CA SER A 378 -17.02 -4.13 26.36
C SER A 378 -17.36 -4.45 27.82
N GLU A 379 -18.52 -4.02 28.31
CA GLU A 379 -19.05 -4.38 29.63
C GLU A 379 -19.39 -5.87 29.70
N ASP A 380 -20.15 -6.40 28.72
CA ASP A 380 -20.49 -7.83 28.64
C ASP A 380 -19.25 -8.72 28.56
N GLN A 381 -18.24 -8.29 27.79
CA GLN A 381 -16.97 -8.98 27.70
C GLN A 381 -16.20 -9.00 29.03
N MET A 382 -16.24 -7.92 29.82
CA MET A 382 -15.62 -7.88 31.14
C MET A 382 -16.37 -8.76 32.15
N GLU A 383 -17.71 -8.77 32.11
CA GLU A 383 -18.51 -9.68 32.93
C GLU A 383 -18.20 -11.16 32.62
N HIS A 384 -17.95 -11.49 31.35
CA HIS A 384 -17.43 -12.81 30.98
C HIS A 384 -16.06 -13.10 31.62
N GLN A 385 -15.14 -12.14 31.61
CA GLN A 385 -13.83 -12.31 32.27
C GLN A 385 -13.97 -12.50 33.79
N LYS A 386 -14.80 -11.70 34.45
CA LYS A 386 -15.11 -11.84 35.88
C LYS A 386 -15.75 -13.21 36.20
N TYR A 387 -16.64 -13.68 35.33
CA TYR A 387 -17.26 -15.01 35.44
C TYR A 387 -16.19 -16.13 35.40
N ASN A 388 -15.31 -16.10 34.40
CA ASN A 388 -14.22 -17.07 34.25
C ASN A 388 -13.25 -17.05 35.42
N ALA A 389 -12.91 -15.85 35.92
CA ALA A 389 -12.06 -15.68 37.09
C ALA A 389 -12.68 -16.27 38.37
N ASN A 390 -13.98 -16.03 38.58
CA ASN A 390 -14.72 -16.59 39.71
C ASN A 390 -14.74 -18.12 39.65
N TYR A 391 -14.93 -18.69 38.46
CA TYR A 391 -14.88 -20.14 38.28
C TYR A 391 -13.50 -20.73 38.65
N LEU A 392 -12.39 -20.10 38.24
CA LEU A 392 -11.03 -20.54 38.61
C LEU A 392 -10.84 -20.59 40.14
N LYS A 393 -11.32 -19.56 40.83
CA LYS A 393 -11.26 -19.45 42.30
C LYS A 393 -12.08 -20.52 43.00
N VAL A 394 -13.30 -20.79 42.52
CA VAL A 394 -14.23 -21.76 43.14
C VAL A 394 -13.82 -23.21 42.84
N SER A 395 -13.39 -23.49 41.61
CA SER A 395 -12.96 -24.84 41.17
C SER A 395 -11.64 -25.29 41.79
N LYS A 396 -10.94 -24.41 42.54
CA LYS A 396 -9.61 -24.64 43.14
C LYS A 396 -8.53 -25.02 42.12
N LYS A 397 -8.76 -24.77 40.82
CA LYS A 397 -7.78 -24.98 39.74
C LYS A 397 -6.58 -24.03 39.92
N ASP A 398 -6.83 -22.84 40.46
CA ASP A 398 -5.80 -21.94 41.00
C ASP A 398 -6.37 -21.16 42.20
N LYS A 399 -5.86 -21.44 43.40
CA LYS A 399 -6.32 -20.78 44.63
C LYS A 399 -5.63 -19.45 44.90
N GLU A 400 -4.51 -19.20 44.25
CA GLU A 400 -3.71 -17.98 44.43
C GLU A 400 -4.01 -16.94 43.35
N PHE A 401 -4.80 -17.29 42.33
CA PHE A 401 -5.24 -16.37 41.28
C PHE A 401 -6.02 -15.18 41.84
N ILE A 402 -5.53 -13.97 41.56
CA ILE A 402 -6.19 -12.70 41.87
C ILE A 402 -6.55 -12.04 40.55
N PHE A 403 -7.84 -11.86 40.30
CA PHE A 403 -8.31 -11.16 39.11
C PHE A 403 -8.06 -9.66 39.25
N ASN A 404 -7.24 -9.12 38.34
CA ASN A 404 -7.06 -7.69 38.21
C ASN A 404 -7.54 -7.27 36.81
N PRO A 405 -8.66 -6.53 36.70
CA PRO A 405 -9.24 -6.13 35.41
C PRO A 405 -8.20 -5.47 34.51
N ASN A 406 -8.16 -5.90 33.24
CA ASN A 406 -7.25 -5.38 32.21
C ASN A 406 -5.74 -5.47 32.54
N MET A 407 -5.31 -6.16 33.59
CA MET A 407 -3.88 -6.28 33.97
C MET A 407 -3.32 -7.69 33.72
N GLN A 408 -4.03 -8.49 32.95
CA GLN A 408 -3.64 -9.87 32.62
C GLN A 408 -4.24 -10.28 31.27
N PRO A 409 -3.63 -11.28 30.60
CA PRO A 409 -4.18 -11.82 29.37
C PRO A 409 -5.62 -12.29 29.55
N LYS A 410 -6.38 -12.30 28.46
CA LYS A 410 -7.75 -12.83 28.48
C LYS A 410 -7.75 -14.24 29.03
N LEU A 411 -8.75 -14.55 29.84
CA LEU A 411 -9.01 -15.89 30.37
C LEU A 411 -9.64 -16.80 29.29
N SER A 412 -9.03 -16.79 28.10
CA SER A 412 -9.39 -17.58 26.95
C SER A 412 -9.16 -19.06 27.25
N GLY A 413 -10.15 -19.90 26.93
CA GLY A 413 -10.09 -21.34 27.18
C GLY A 413 -10.66 -21.79 28.53
N ILE A 414 -10.96 -20.87 29.45
CA ILE A 414 -11.65 -21.25 30.71
C ILE A 414 -13.04 -21.83 30.45
N ASP A 415 -13.77 -21.31 29.46
CA ASP A 415 -15.05 -21.91 29.04
C ASP A 415 -14.92 -23.37 28.65
N ARG A 416 -13.79 -23.78 28.07
CA ARG A 416 -13.52 -25.19 27.75
C ARG A 416 -13.40 -26.01 29.03
N TYR A 417 -12.66 -25.52 30.02
CA TYR A 417 -12.56 -26.19 31.32
C TYR A 417 -13.89 -26.25 32.06
N ILE A 418 -14.74 -25.23 31.93
CA ILE A 418 -16.10 -25.23 32.50
C ILE A 418 -16.93 -26.34 31.84
N LYS A 419 -16.89 -26.45 30.51
CA LYS A 419 -17.58 -27.51 29.76
C LYS A 419 -17.06 -28.91 30.10
N ASP A 420 -15.74 -29.06 30.22
CA ASP A 420 -15.11 -30.35 30.60
C ASP A 420 -15.51 -30.79 32.02
N ASP A 421 -15.90 -29.85 32.88
CA ASP A 421 -16.43 -30.09 34.23
C ASP A 421 -17.97 -30.14 34.27
N ASP A 422 -18.66 -30.26 33.13
CA ASP A 422 -20.14 -30.23 32.98
C ASP A 422 -20.80 -28.96 33.57
N GLY A 423 -20.08 -27.84 33.62
CA GLY A 423 -20.56 -26.54 34.07
C GLY A 423 -21.24 -25.73 32.96
N ASN A 424 -22.00 -24.70 33.35
CA ASN A 424 -22.58 -23.75 32.41
C ASN A 424 -21.58 -22.64 32.09
N CYS A 425 -21.31 -22.37 30.82
CA CYS A 425 -20.52 -21.21 30.43
C CYS A 425 -21.31 -19.91 30.60
N TYR A 426 -20.59 -18.78 30.59
CA TYR A 426 -21.21 -17.47 30.45
C TYR A 426 -21.98 -17.40 29.12
N THR A 427 -23.19 -16.85 29.18
CA THR A 427 -24.00 -16.58 27.99
C THR A 427 -23.90 -15.09 27.67
N SER A 428 -23.21 -14.77 26.56
CA SER A 428 -23.07 -13.38 26.11
C SER A 428 -24.42 -12.76 25.76
N ARG A 429 -24.54 -11.45 26.02
CA ARG A 429 -25.69 -10.62 25.64
C ARG A 429 -25.47 -9.86 24.34
N GLU A 430 -24.47 -10.25 23.54
CA GLU A 430 -24.07 -9.55 22.32
C GLU A 430 -25.24 -9.19 21.39
N GLU A 431 -26.06 -10.17 20.99
CA GLU A 431 -27.19 -9.91 20.09
C GLU A 431 -28.28 -9.01 20.72
N GLU A 432 -28.50 -9.11 22.04
CA GLU A 432 -29.42 -8.20 22.77
C GLU A 432 -28.87 -6.77 22.77
N ILE A 433 -27.56 -6.62 23.00
CA ILE A 433 -26.88 -5.32 23.02
C ILE A 433 -26.91 -4.68 21.63
N ILE A 434 -26.63 -5.45 20.57
CA ILE A 434 -26.71 -4.98 19.19
C ILE A 434 -28.13 -4.53 18.86
N ASP A 435 -29.14 -5.33 19.18
CA ASP A 435 -30.53 -4.98 18.91
C ASP A 435 -30.94 -3.67 19.61
N ARG A 436 -30.65 -3.55 20.91
CA ARG A 436 -31.04 -2.38 21.71
C ARG A 436 -30.27 -1.10 21.34
N TYR A 437 -28.95 -1.15 21.31
CA TYR A 437 -28.14 0.07 21.19
C TYR A 437 -27.81 0.44 19.75
N LEU A 438 -27.64 -0.53 18.85
CA LEU A 438 -27.31 -0.24 17.45
C LEU A 438 -28.56 -0.13 16.57
N LEU A 439 -29.47 -1.11 16.67
CA LEU A 439 -30.63 -1.18 15.78
C LEU A 439 -31.76 -0.25 16.24
N GLN A 440 -32.10 -0.29 17.53
CA GLN A 440 -33.13 0.56 18.15
C GLN A 440 -32.59 1.93 18.60
N GLU A 441 -31.27 2.15 18.57
CA GLU A 441 -30.61 3.43 18.91
C GLU A 441 -30.93 3.92 20.34
N GLU A 442 -31.02 3.00 21.29
CA GLU A 442 -31.26 3.34 22.70
C GLU A 442 -30.14 4.25 23.25
N SER A 443 -30.53 5.34 23.91
CA SER A 443 -29.60 6.28 24.54
C SER A 443 -28.91 5.65 25.75
N LEU A 444 -27.64 6.00 25.96
CA LEU A 444 -26.86 5.60 27.12
C LEU A 444 -26.31 6.85 27.81
N GLU A 445 -26.66 7.05 29.08
CA GLU A 445 -26.10 8.10 29.91
C GLU A 445 -24.84 7.59 30.62
N ILE A 446 -23.73 8.33 30.51
CA ILE A 446 -22.45 7.99 31.13
C ILE A 446 -22.01 9.19 31.97
N ASP A 447 -22.31 9.14 33.27
CA ASP A 447 -21.93 10.18 34.24
C ASP A 447 -20.58 9.90 34.92
N VAL A 448 -20.29 8.61 35.16
CA VAL A 448 -19.05 8.13 35.80
C VAL A 448 -18.57 6.92 35.03
N PHE A 449 -17.28 6.87 34.72
CA PHE A 449 -16.67 5.79 33.96
C PHE A 449 -15.52 5.14 34.74
N ASP A 450 -15.52 3.82 34.84
CA ASP A 450 -14.47 3.04 35.51
C ASP A 450 -14.05 1.88 34.62
N MET A 451 -12.82 1.93 34.12
CA MET A 451 -12.23 0.90 33.24
C MET A 451 -12.22 -0.50 33.84
N SER A 452 -12.34 -0.66 35.16
CA SER A 452 -12.41 -1.97 35.81
C SER A 452 -13.65 -2.78 35.41
N ASN A 453 -14.67 -2.12 34.85
CA ASN A 453 -15.93 -2.72 34.39
C ASN A 453 -15.98 -2.99 32.88
N TYR A 454 -14.93 -2.65 32.13
CA TYR A 454 -14.92 -2.74 30.66
C TYR A 454 -13.66 -3.42 30.14
N ASP A 455 -13.80 -4.30 29.15
CA ASP A 455 -12.68 -5.00 28.52
C ASP A 455 -11.90 -4.06 27.60
N ILE A 456 -10.63 -3.83 27.92
CA ILE A 456 -9.76 -2.88 27.20
C ILE A 456 -9.66 -3.22 25.70
N SER A 457 -9.55 -4.50 25.35
CA SER A 457 -9.39 -4.89 23.94
C SER A 457 -10.64 -4.66 23.09
N THR A 458 -11.82 -4.61 23.71
CA THR A 458 -13.08 -4.33 23.02
C THR A 458 -13.38 -2.84 23.02
N ILE A 459 -13.17 -2.16 24.15
CA ILE A 459 -13.57 -0.75 24.27
C ILE A 459 -12.71 0.18 23.42
N CYS A 460 -11.44 -0.16 23.12
CA CYS A 460 -10.58 0.70 22.32
C CYS A 460 -11.10 0.99 20.90
N TYR A 461 -12.01 0.15 20.37
CA TYR A 461 -12.69 0.41 19.10
C TYR A 461 -13.67 1.60 19.14
N VAL A 462 -14.00 2.14 20.33
CA VAL A 462 -14.72 3.43 20.40
C VAL A 462 -13.90 4.56 19.78
N ALA A 463 -12.57 4.47 19.73
CA ALA A 463 -11.70 5.55 19.28
C ALA A 463 -12.07 6.08 17.87
N ASN A 464 -12.55 5.22 16.98
CA ASN A 464 -12.95 5.62 15.63
C ASN A 464 -14.43 5.34 15.31
N CYS A 465 -15.31 5.41 16.31
CA CYS A 465 -16.76 5.29 16.14
C CYS A 465 -17.46 6.47 15.44
N GLY A 466 -16.71 7.53 15.10
CA GLY A 466 -17.22 8.74 14.44
C GLY A 466 -17.42 9.95 15.36
N LEU A 467 -17.38 9.76 16.68
CA LEU A 467 -17.41 10.86 17.65
C LEU A 467 -16.04 11.56 17.76
N ASN A 468 -16.04 12.76 18.32
CA ASN A 468 -14.86 13.61 18.52
C ASN A 468 -14.84 14.19 19.95
N PHE A 469 -13.78 14.92 20.31
CA PHE A 469 -13.57 15.41 21.68
C PHE A 469 -14.51 16.53 22.15
N THR A 470 -15.43 17.02 21.30
CA THR A 470 -16.51 17.91 21.76
C THR A 470 -17.60 17.16 22.50
N ASN A 471 -17.76 15.85 22.25
CA ASN A 471 -18.66 14.99 23.01
C ASN A 471 -18.02 14.63 24.36
N GLU A 472 -18.69 14.98 25.46
CA GLU A 472 -18.16 14.87 26.82
C GLU A 472 -17.98 13.41 27.26
N SER A 473 -18.98 12.56 27.03
CA SER A 473 -18.92 11.14 27.38
C SER A 473 -17.84 10.41 26.58
N PHE A 474 -17.71 10.71 25.28
CA PHE A 474 -16.62 10.19 24.46
C PHE A 474 -15.26 10.61 25.00
N ARG A 475 -15.08 11.90 25.30
CA ARG A 475 -13.83 12.44 25.84
C ARG A 475 -13.43 11.75 27.15
N MET A 476 -14.37 11.59 28.08
CA MET A 476 -14.15 10.90 29.36
C MET A 476 -13.71 9.44 29.14
N VAL A 477 -14.39 8.70 28.27
CA VAL A 477 -14.06 7.30 27.97
C VAL A 477 -12.66 7.18 27.35
N ILE A 478 -12.29 8.05 26.40
CA ILE A 478 -10.96 8.01 25.79
C ILE A 478 -9.85 8.33 26.80
N HIS A 479 -10.07 9.27 27.73
CA HIS A 479 -9.11 9.60 28.77
C HIS A 479 -8.90 8.41 29.72
N GLU A 480 -9.96 7.75 30.15
CA GLU A 480 -9.90 6.53 30.96
C GLU A 480 -9.20 5.36 30.25
N ILE A 481 -9.47 5.17 28.95
CA ILE A 481 -8.74 4.21 28.11
C ILE A 481 -7.24 4.52 28.10
N LEU A 482 -6.87 5.78 27.90
CA LEU A 482 -5.46 6.22 27.87
C LEU A 482 -4.76 5.91 29.20
N LEU A 483 -5.39 6.21 30.34
CA LEU A 483 -4.85 5.90 31.67
C LEU A 483 -4.66 4.39 31.85
N CYS A 484 -5.65 3.59 31.45
CA CYS A 484 -5.59 2.13 31.53
C CYS A 484 -4.44 1.56 30.69
N VAL A 485 -4.26 2.03 29.45
CA VAL A 485 -3.19 1.58 28.55
C VAL A 485 -1.80 1.91 29.13
N ILE A 486 -1.63 3.09 29.74
CA ILE A 486 -0.38 3.46 30.44
C ILE A 486 -0.11 2.51 31.61
N ASP A 487 -1.14 2.19 32.40
CA ASP A 487 -1.03 1.26 33.52
C ASP A 487 -0.68 -0.16 33.07
N ILE A 488 -1.23 -0.63 31.95
CA ILE A 488 -0.91 -1.94 31.35
C ILE A 488 0.57 -2.03 31.00
N TRP A 489 1.11 -1.04 30.29
CA TRP A 489 2.54 -1.04 29.94
C TRP A 489 3.44 -0.94 31.16
N LYS A 490 3.04 -0.14 32.17
CA LYS A 490 3.78 -0.07 33.44
C LYS A 490 3.79 -1.41 34.16
N TYR A 491 2.64 -2.08 34.24
CA TYR A 491 2.48 -3.36 34.90
C TYR A 491 3.28 -4.48 34.21
N THR A 492 3.25 -4.50 32.88
CA THR A 492 3.89 -5.54 32.06
C THR A 492 5.34 -5.27 31.68
N LYS A 493 5.91 -4.11 32.04
CA LYS A 493 7.28 -3.66 31.70
C LYS A 493 8.37 -4.72 31.90
N ARG A 494 8.23 -5.63 32.87
CA ARG A 494 9.22 -6.68 33.17
C ARG A 494 9.12 -7.89 32.24
N ASN A 495 7.90 -8.23 31.81
CA ASN A 495 7.60 -9.45 31.08
C ASN A 495 7.34 -9.21 29.58
N TYR A 496 7.15 -7.94 29.17
CA TYR A 496 6.92 -7.52 27.78
C TYR A 496 5.72 -8.21 27.10
N ASN A 497 4.68 -8.51 27.88
CA ASN A 497 3.50 -9.24 27.41
C ASN A 497 2.22 -8.38 27.35
N ALA A 498 2.36 -7.05 27.24
CA ALA A 498 1.22 -6.14 27.05
C ALA A 498 0.34 -6.55 25.86
N HIS A 499 0.97 -7.04 24.79
CA HIS A 499 0.31 -7.49 23.55
C HIS A 499 -0.67 -8.66 23.76
N GLU A 500 -0.58 -9.40 24.88
CA GLU A 500 -1.53 -10.45 25.24
C GLU A 500 -2.82 -9.89 25.89
N ILE A 501 -2.79 -8.62 26.31
CA ILE A 501 -3.89 -7.89 26.96
C ILE A 501 -4.57 -6.95 25.94
N PHE A 502 -3.75 -6.16 25.25
CA PHE A 502 -4.12 -5.19 24.24
C PHE A 502 -3.03 -5.17 23.17
N ASP A 503 -3.39 -5.50 21.95
CA ASP A 503 -2.47 -5.70 20.83
C ASP A 503 -2.27 -4.43 19.99
N VAL A 504 -1.43 -4.57 18.95
CA VAL A 504 -1.05 -3.48 18.05
C VAL A 504 -2.23 -2.91 17.26
N TYR A 505 -3.29 -3.69 16.98
CA TYR A 505 -4.47 -3.19 16.26
C TYR A 505 -5.22 -2.20 17.11
N GLN A 506 -5.46 -2.55 18.38
CA GLN A 506 -6.15 -1.65 19.29
C GLN A 506 -5.28 -0.44 19.65
N GLU A 507 -3.95 -0.59 19.71
CA GLU A 507 -3.00 0.52 19.84
C GLU A 507 -3.18 1.52 18.69
N HIS A 508 -3.23 0.98 17.47
CA HIS A 508 -3.40 1.78 16.26
C HIS A 508 -4.76 2.52 16.23
N GLU A 509 -5.86 1.94 16.75
CA GLU A 509 -7.14 2.64 16.81
C GLU A 509 -7.04 3.94 17.63
N ILE A 510 -6.36 3.91 18.77
CA ILE A 510 -6.15 5.10 19.61
C ILE A 510 -5.20 6.09 18.92
N ILE A 511 -4.10 5.60 18.33
CA ILE A 511 -3.16 6.44 17.57
C ILE A 511 -3.89 7.16 16.43
N GLU A 512 -4.69 6.43 15.64
CA GLU A 512 -5.44 6.98 14.50
C GLU A 512 -6.42 8.06 14.96
N LEU A 513 -7.12 7.86 16.08
CA LEU A 513 -8.01 8.89 16.66
C LEU A 513 -7.25 10.18 16.94
N PHE A 514 -6.17 10.12 17.72
CA PHE A 514 -5.43 11.35 18.06
C PHE A 514 -4.81 12.00 16.83
N GLN A 515 -4.28 11.21 15.89
CA GLN A 515 -3.75 11.73 14.64
C GLN A 515 -4.83 12.44 13.79
N ARG A 516 -6.03 11.87 13.70
CA ARG A 516 -7.19 12.48 13.04
C ARG A 516 -7.57 13.80 13.71
N GLU A 517 -7.76 13.78 15.02
CA GLU A 517 -8.20 14.95 15.79
C GLU A 517 -7.14 16.05 15.85
N MET A 518 -5.84 15.71 15.80
CA MET A 518 -4.76 16.70 15.80
C MET A 518 -4.50 17.32 14.43
N ILE A 519 -4.57 16.54 13.34
CA ILE A 519 -4.20 17.03 12.01
C ILE A 519 -5.41 17.50 11.20
N GLN A 520 -6.51 16.72 11.18
CA GLN A 520 -7.61 16.93 10.25
C GLN A 520 -8.63 17.99 10.74
N THR A 521 -8.65 18.29 12.04
CA THR A 521 -9.52 19.35 12.59
C THR A 521 -8.97 20.74 12.27
N GLN A 522 -9.86 21.65 11.85
CA GLN A 522 -9.50 23.05 11.56
C GLN A 522 -9.21 23.86 12.82
N ASP A 523 -9.65 23.37 13.98
CA ASP A 523 -9.42 23.97 15.28
C ASP A 523 -7.97 23.78 15.76
N ASP A 524 -7.62 24.44 16.86
CA ASP A 524 -6.26 24.38 17.42
C ASP A 524 -5.90 23.02 18.04
N ALA A 525 -6.82 22.04 17.97
CA ALA A 525 -6.69 20.69 18.50
C ALA A 525 -6.33 20.64 19.99
N LYS A 526 -6.60 21.71 20.75
CA LYS A 526 -6.24 21.79 22.17
C LYS A 526 -6.85 20.66 22.99
N MET A 527 -8.14 20.39 22.85
CA MET A 527 -8.80 19.32 23.60
C MET A 527 -8.11 17.97 23.40
N ALA A 528 -7.82 17.60 22.15
CA ALA A 528 -7.13 16.36 21.82
C ALA A 528 -5.70 16.31 22.40
N ILE A 529 -4.98 17.43 22.35
CA ILE A 529 -3.63 17.52 22.90
C ILE A 529 -3.68 17.48 24.43
N ASP A 530 -4.57 18.22 25.06
CA ASP A 530 -4.68 18.39 26.50
C ASP A 530 -4.93 17.06 27.21
N ILE A 531 -5.77 16.18 26.65
CA ILE A 531 -6.05 14.83 27.17
C ILE A 531 -4.78 13.98 27.31
N LEU A 532 -3.77 14.19 26.46
CA LEU A 532 -2.48 13.46 26.54
C LEU A 532 -1.58 13.96 27.68
N PHE A 533 -1.92 15.04 28.37
CA PHE A 533 -1.08 15.60 29.43
C PHE A 533 -1.84 15.88 30.73
N GLU A 534 -3.17 15.98 30.68
CA GLU A 534 -4.02 16.21 31.86
C GLU A 534 -4.20 14.93 32.68
N GLU A 535 -3.91 15.04 33.97
CA GLU A 535 -4.03 13.94 34.94
C GLU A 535 -3.20 12.69 34.60
N ILE A 536 -2.16 12.86 33.79
CA ILE A 536 -1.22 11.80 33.42
C ILE A 536 -0.07 11.70 34.44
N ASP A 537 0.11 10.51 35.00
CA ASP A 537 1.27 10.18 35.83
C ASP A 537 2.47 9.76 34.97
N PHE A 538 3.32 10.72 34.64
CA PHE A 538 4.52 10.48 33.82
C PHE A 538 5.54 9.53 34.48
N THR A 539 5.47 9.28 35.80
CA THR A 539 6.36 8.31 36.47
C THR A 539 6.06 6.85 36.05
N LYS A 540 4.90 6.63 35.43
CA LYS A 540 4.48 5.32 34.89
C LYS A 540 5.02 5.05 33.48
N PHE A 541 5.54 6.05 32.77
CA PHE A 541 5.94 5.88 31.38
C PHE A 541 7.03 4.81 31.21
N THR A 542 6.79 3.93 30.25
CA THR A 542 7.75 2.92 29.77
C THR A 542 8.26 3.31 28.39
N THR A 543 9.14 2.49 27.80
CA THR A 543 9.52 2.66 26.40
C THR A 543 8.29 2.56 25.49
N ASP A 544 7.38 1.62 25.73
CA ASP A 544 6.15 1.45 24.94
C ASP A 544 5.25 2.69 25.01
N THR A 545 5.08 3.26 26.21
CA THR A 545 4.29 4.50 26.38
C THR A 545 4.91 5.68 25.62
N ILE A 546 6.24 5.79 25.65
CA ILE A 546 6.97 6.84 24.93
C ILE A 546 6.82 6.66 23.42
N GLU A 547 6.95 5.43 22.92
CA GLU A 547 6.77 5.11 21.50
C GLU A 547 5.34 5.40 21.04
N PHE A 548 4.33 5.05 21.84
CA PHE A 548 2.94 5.37 21.58
C PHE A 548 2.69 6.88 21.42
N TYR A 549 3.22 7.71 22.34
CA TYR A 549 3.13 9.17 22.21
C TYR A 549 3.88 9.68 20.98
N GLN A 550 5.06 9.10 20.69
CA GLN A 550 5.83 9.46 19.51
C GLN A 550 5.05 9.14 18.24
N ASP A 551 4.37 8.00 18.15
CA ASP A 551 3.56 7.61 17.01
C ASP A 551 2.33 8.50 16.83
N ILE A 552 1.66 8.92 17.92
CA ILE A 552 0.60 9.94 17.85
C ILE A 552 1.13 11.23 17.20
N PHE A 553 2.27 11.73 17.67
CA PHE A 553 2.87 12.96 17.15
C PHE A 553 3.56 12.78 15.79
N GLY A 554 3.84 11.55 15.36
CA GLY A 554 4.55 11.25 14.12
C GLY A 554 3.84 11.80 12.88
N ASN A 555 2.52 11.91 12.90
CA ASN A 555 1.74 12.42 11.77
C ASN A 555 2.04 13.91 11.45
N PHE A 556 2.60 14.68 12.39
CA PHE A 556 3.05 16.05 12.11
C PHE A 556 4.18 16.10 11.08
N LEU A 557 5.05 15.08 11.02
CA LEU A 557 6.11 15.00 10.00
C LEU A 557 5.48 14.88 8.62
N CYS A 558 4.55 13.94 8.45
CA CYS A 558 3.82 13.72 7.21
C CYS A 558 3.04 14.97 6.77
N GLU A 559 2.27 15.58 7.69
CA GLU A 559 1.50 16.79 7.40
C GLU A 559 2.40 17.96 7.01
N PHE A 560 3.51 18.18 7.72
CA PHE A 560 4.43 19.29 7.41
C PHE A 560 5.12 19.11 6.04
N PHE A 561 5.46 17.86 5.69
CA PHE A 561 6.06 17.50 4.42
C PHE A 561 5.08 17.65 3.25
N ASP A 562 3.85 17.13 3.38
CA ASP A 562 2.80 17.14 2.35
C ASP A 562 2.23 18.55 2.09
N SER A 563 2.11 19.38 3.13
CA SER A 563 1.52 20.72 3.03
C SER A 563 2.42 21.79 2.37
N TYR A 564 3.44 21.39 1.59
CA TYR A 564 4.42 22.32 1.00
C TYR A 564 3.83 23.40 0.08
N VAL A 565 2.71 23.09 -0.57
CA VAL A 565 1.96 24.06 -1.40
C VAL A 565 0.93 24.88 -0.60
N ASP A 566 0.63 24.49 0.64
CA ASP A 566 -0.38 25.11 1.49
C ASP A 566 0.25 25.71 2.76
N SER A 567 0.63 26.99 2.64
CA SER A 567 1.20 27.75 3.75
C SER A 567 0.29 27.87 4.97
N LYS A 568 -1.05 27.79 4.79
CA LYS A 568 -2.00 27.86 5.91
C LYS A 568 -1.95 26.56 6.69
N ARG A 569 -2.00 25.40 6.03
CA ARG A 569 -1.82 24.08 6.66
C ARG A 569 -0.49 23.99 7.40
N ARG A 570 0.63 24.39 6.77
CA ARG A 570 1.94 24.44 7.45
C ARG A 570 1.95 25.30 8.70
N ASN A 571 1.36 26.50 8.65
CA ASN A 571 1.34 27.40 9.80
C ASN A 571 0.46 26.87 10.94
N ILE A 572 -0.64 26.16 10.65
CA ILE A 572 -1.44 25.46 11.65
C ILE A 572 -0.61 24.35 12.30
N CYS A 573 0.06 23.52 11.50
CA CYS A 573 0.97 22.47 11.98
C CYS A 573 2.03 23.04 12.94
N LYS A 574 2.73 24.12 12.55
CA LYS A 574 3.70 24.81 13.43
C LYS A 574 3.11 25.26 14.76
N LYS A 575 1.90 25.85 14.75
CA LYS A 575 1.23 26.31 15.97
C LYS A 575 0.90 25.15 16.92
N LYS A 576 0.42 24.03 16.37
CA LYS A 576 0.11 22.82 17.14
C LYS A 576 1.39 22.21 17.75
N ILE A 577 2.49 22.13 16.99
CA ILE A 577 3.80 21.70 17.51
C ILE A 577 4.29 22.60 18.65
N LEU A 578 4.16 23.92 18.52
CA LEU A 578 4.55 24.85 19.59
C LEU A 578 3.69 24.71 20.86
N TYR A 579 2.41 24.32 20.71
CA TYR A 579 1.55 24.02 21.86
C TYR A 579 1.98 22.74 22.56
N ILE A 580 2.29 21.69 21.80
CA ILE A 580 2.86 20.43 22.32
C ILE A 580 4.22 20.70 22.99
N GLU A 581 5.06 21.54 22.38
CA GLU A 581 6.35 21.96 22.97
C GLU A 581 6.16 22.51 24.38
N LYS A 582 5.16 23.36 24.60
CA LYS A 582 4.84 23.88 25.94
C LYS A 582 4.51 22.74 26.91
N LYS A 583 3.58 21.85 26.52
CA LYS A 583 3.14 20.72 27.36
C LYS A 583 4.27 19.75 27.69
N VAL A 584 5.12 19.42 26.71
CA VAL A 584 6.27 18.53 26.90
C VAL A 584 7.30 19.15 27.85
N ASN A 585 7.56 20.46 27.73
CA ASN A 585 8.51 21.15 28.62
C ASN A 585 8.01 21.23 30.07
N ASP A 586 6.70 21.23 30.28
CA ASP A 586 6.06 21.24 31.61
C ASP A 586 6.08 19.86 32.30
N ILE A 587 6.55 18.79 31.64
CA ILE A 587 6.71 17.46 32.25
C ILE A 587 7.88 17.46 33.23
N ASP A 588 7.65 17.06 34.48
CA ASP A 588 8.67 16.99 35.53
C ASP A 588 9.68 15.85 35.31
N GLU A 589 9.22 14.70 34.82
CA GLU A 589 10.05 13.51 34.57
C GLU A 589 11.03 13.74 33.39
N GLU A 590 12.28 14.06 33.73
CA GLU A 590 13.30 14.48 32.77
C GLU A 590 13.53 13.47 31.64
N TYR A 591 13.59 12.17 31.97
CA TYR A 591 13.77 11.11 30.97
C TYR A 591 12.64 11.11 29.93
N VAL A 592 11.38 11.21 30.39
CA VAL A 592 10.19 11.23 29.52
C VAL A 592 10.22 12.47 28.64
N ARG A 593 10.45 13.64 29.25
CA ARG A 593 10.57 14.92 28.53
C ARG A 593 11.63 14.87 27.45
N ILE A 594 12.83 14.37 27.75
CA ILE A 594 13.91 14.23 26.77
C ILE A 594 13.52 13.29 25.63
N GLN A 595 12.87 12.14 25.91
CA GLN A 595 12.44 11.24 24.84
C GLN A 595 11.36 11.84 23.94
N LEU A 596 10.43 12.63 24.49
CA LEU A 596 9.37 13.28 23.70
C LEU A 596 9.88 14.46 22.86
N TYR A 597 11.09 14.98 23.10
CA TYR A 597 11.73 15.95 22.21
C TYR A 597 11.95 15.44 20.78
N LYS A 598 11.99 14.11 20.57
CA LYS A 598 12.01 13.52 19.23
C LYS A 598 10.82 13.98 18.38
N SER A 599 9.63 14.06 18.98
CA SER A 599 8.40 14.50 18.31
C SER A 599 8.44 15.98 17.93
N LEU A 600 9.05 16.84 18.76
CA LEU A 600 9.21 18.27 18.47
C LEU A 600 10.19 18.54 17.32
N MET A 601 11.08 17.58 17.07
CA MET A 601 11.97 17.57 15.91
C MET A 601 11.38 16.87 14.70
N LEU A 602 10.10 16.49 14.71
CA LEU A 602 9.47 15.74 13.62
C LEU A 602 10.22 14.42 13.30
N SER A 603 10.72 13.74 14.33
CA SER A 603 11.50 12.51 14.14
C SER A 603 10.66 11.41 13.50
N VAL A 604 11.30 10.65 12.60
CA VAL A 604 10.70 9.45 11.99
C VAL A 604 10.33 8.43 13.08
N THR A 605 9.07 7.97 13.06
CA THR A 605 8.54 7.02 14.05
C THR A 605 8.45 5.58 13.50
N ARG A 606 7.89 4.64 14.26
CA ARG A 606 7.82 3.22 13.90
C ARG A 606 7.04 2.98 12.60
N TYR A 607 5.96 3.75 12.41
CA TYR A 607 5.02 3.57 11.29
C TYR A 607 5.29 4.49 10.10
N CYS A 608 6.22 5.45 10.21
CA CYS A 608 6.63 6.32 9.10
C CYS A 608 7.52 5.55 8.11
N THR A 609 6.93 4.66 7.32
CA THR A 609 7.61 3.85 6.31
C THR A 609 7.24 4.31 4.90
N GLY A 610 8.20 4.36 3.99
CA GLY A 610 7.97 4.72 2.59
C GLY A 610 9.21 5.30 1.91
N ASP A 611 9.25 5.20 0.58
CA ASP A 611 10.28 5.82 -0.23
C ASP A 611 9.91 7.27 -0.55
N TRP A 612 10.28 8.18 0.35
CA TRP A 612 9.93 9.60 0.24
C TRP A 612 10.71 10.29 -0.88
N SER A 613 11.79 9.69 -1.41
CA SER A 613 12.53 10.26 -2.55
C SER A 613 11.67 10.43 -3.80
N LYS A 614 10.57 9.68 -3.90
CA LYS A 614 9.60 9.73 -5.00
C LYS A 614 8.53 10.81 -4.84
N ILE A 615 8.44 11.45 -3.68
CA ILE A 615 7.38 12.41 -3.34
C ILE A 615 7.98 13.82 -3.34
N LYS A 616 7.35 14.75 -4.04
CA LYS A 616 7.82 16.14 -4.13
C LYS A 616 7.52 16.91 -2.83
N THR A 617 8.49 17.69 -2.34
CA THR A 617 8.30 18.71 -1.31
C THR A 617 9.20 19.92 -1.58
N ASN A 618 8.99 21.03 -0.88
CA ASN A 618 9.90 22.17 -0.82
C ASN A 618 9.75 22.92 0.51
N TYR A 619 10.66 23.84 0.84
CA TYR A 619 10.60 24.62 2.08
C TYR A 619 10.84 26.11 1.83
N SER A 620 9.91 26.94 2.29
CA SER A 620 10.14 28.38 2.36
C SER A 620 11.21 28.70 3.39
N TYR A 621 11.80 29.90 3.28
CA TYR A 621 12.76 30.37 4.28
C TYR A 621 12.17 30.36 5.71
N VAL A 622 10.88 30.71 5.86
CA VAL A 622 10.17 30.68 7.16
C VAL A 622 10.02 29.24 7.69
N ASP A 623 9.84 28.25 6.81
CA ASP A 623 9.81 26.84 7.21
C ASP A 623 11.18 26.40 7.71
N LYS A 624 12.25 26.71 6.97
CA LYS A 624 13.63 26.41 7.36
C LYS A 624 14.00 27.07 8.69
N GLN A 625 13.58 28.31 8.92
CA GLN A 625 13.78 28.99 10.20
C GLN A 625 13.06 28.29 11.37
N PHE A 626 11.84 27.80 11.15
CA PHE A 626 11.11 27.03 12.16
C PHE A 626 11.84 25.72 12.48
N LEU A 627 12.25 24.97 11.47
CA LEU A 627 13.00 23.72 11.64
C LEU A 627 14.34 23.96 12.34
N ASN A 628 15.11 24.97 11.93
CA ASN A 628 16.36 25.34 12.58
C ASN A 628 16.19 25.62 14.09
N LYS A 629 15.09 26.29 14.47
CA LYS A 629 14.79 26.55 15.89
C LYS A 629 14.51 25.26 16.66
N GLN A 630 13.66 24.38 16.12
CA GLN A 630 13.35 23.10 16.76
C GLN A 630 14.59 22.20 16.86
N PHE A 631 15.32 22.05 15.77
CA PHE A 631 16.52 21.21 15.71
C PHE A 631 17.64 21.74 16.60
N THR A 632 17.84 23.07 16.69
CA THR A 632 18.85 23.64 17.60
C THR A 632 18.51 23.37 19.07
N LYS A 633 17.23 23.48 19.45
CA LYS A 633 16.80 23.24 20.84
C LYS A 633 16.97 21.78 21.25
N TYR A 634 16.54 20.87 20.37
CA TYR A 634 16.27 19.48 20.74
C TYR A 634 17.24 18.47 20.11
N GLY A 635 17.85 18.80 18.98
CA GLY A 635 18.73 17.91 18.20
C GLY A 635 19.92 17.38 18.97
N LYS A 636 20.45 18.18 19.92
CA LYS A 636 21.56 17.78 20.79
C LYS A 636 21.29 16.50 21.60
N TYR A 637 20.03 16.18 21.91
CA TYR A 637 19.68 14.99 22.69
C TYR A 637 19.64 13.71 21.82
N HIS A 638 19.31 13.86 20.53
CA HIS A 638 18.97 12.77 19.60
C HIS A 638 19.58 12.98 18.20
N ILE A 639 20.91 12.99 18.13
CA ILE A 639 21.66 13.27 16.89
C ILE A 639 21.34 12.30 15.75
N LYS A 640 21.15 11.01 16.08
CA LYS A 640 20.81 9.99 15.09
C LYS A 640 19.47 10.30 14.43
N GLU A 641 18.46 10.60 15.24
CA GLU A 641 17.10 10.92 14.78
C GLU A 641 17.05 12.26 14.05
N LEU A 642 17.82 13.27 14.49
CA LEU A 642 17.99 14.53 13.76
C LEU A 642 18.44 14.29 12.32
N LEU A 643 19.54 13.53 12.14
CA LEU A 643 20.12 13.26 10.82
C LEU A 643 19.16 12.48 9.92
N ARG A 644 18.48 11.48 10.48
CA ARG A 644 17.44 10.71 9.75
C ARG A 644 16.29 11.61 9.30
N THR A 645 15.85 12.52 10.15
CA THR A 645 14.76 13.45 9.83
C THR A 645 15.14 14.40 8.70
N ILE A 646 16.35 14.98 8.75
CA ILE A 646 16.86 15.85 7.68
C ILE A 646 16.93 15.10 6.35
N TYR A 647 17.39 13.84 6.36
CA TYR A 647 17.40 13.00 5.17
C TYR A 647 15.99 12.73 4.64
N GLN A 648 15.06 12.31 5.53
CA GLN A 648 13.67 12.01 5.19
C GLN A 648 12.95 13.23 4.60
N MET A 649 13.20 14.41 5.16
CA MET A 649 12.61 15.69 4.76
C MET A 649 13.22 16.28 3.48
N HIS A 650 13.91 15.49 2.65
CA HIS A 650 14.61 15.96 1.44
C HIS A 650 15.70 16.97 1.77
N MET A 651 16.84 16.45 2.21
CA MET A 651 18.03 17.25 2.55
C MET A 651 18.40 18.30 1.50
N ASP A 652 18.27 17.99 0.21
CA ASP A 652 18.56 18.93 -0.87
C ASP A 652 17.70 20.19 -0.80
N GLU A 653 16.42 20.08 -0.40
CA GLU A 653 15.51 21.22 -0.25
C GLU A 653 15.79 22.03 1.03
N LEU A 654 16.43 21.41 2.04
CA LEU A 654 16.73 22.04 3.34
C LEU A 654 18.08 22.77 3.35
N LEU A 655 19.06 22.29 2.60
CA LEU A 655 20.38 22.88 2.50
C LEU A 655 20.36 24.22 1.73
N PRO A 656 21.29 25.14 2.03
CA PRO A 656 22.30 25.07 3.10
C PRO A 656 21.79 25.55 4.47
N GLU A 657 20.61 26.15 4.57
CA GLU A 657 20.20 26.88 5.79
C GLU A 657 20.12 25.99 7.04
N ILE A 658 19.85 24.69 6.87
CA ILE A 658 19.74 23.76 8.00
C ILE A 658 21.10 23.46 8.67
N LEU A 659 22.22 23.80 8.04
CA LEU A 659 23.57 23.59 8.59
C LEU A 659 23.76 24.25 9.96
N ILE A 660 23.12 25.39 10.19
CA ILE A 660 23.18 26.12 11.46
C ILE A 660 22.71 25.25 12.63
N SER A 661 21.56 24.59 12.48
CA SER A 661 21.04 23.70 13.53
C SER A 661 21.83 22.41 13.70
N ILE A 662 22.43 21.89 12.62
CA ILE A 662 23.34 20.73 12.68
C ILE A 662 24.58 21.09 13.50
N ARG A 663 25.22 22.22 13.17
CA ARG A 663 26.38 22.77 13.89
C ARG A 663 26.08 22.89 15.37
N ASN A 664 25.00 23.59 15.72
CA ASN A 664 24.63 23.83 17.12
C ASN A 664 24.33 22.52 17.86
N SER A 665 23.64 21.58 17.22
CA SER A 665 23.35 20.28 17.82
C SER A 665 24.62 19.47 18.05
N PHE A 666 25.54 19.46 17.09
CA PHE A 666 26.80 18.74 17.19
C PHE A 666 27.68 19.33 18.29
N GLN A 667 27.88 20.65 18.30
CA GLN A 667 28.66 21.35 19.34
C GLN A 667 28.18 21.02 20.74
N ASN A 668 26.86 21.03 20.97
CA ASN A 668 26.28 20.70 22.26
C ASN A 668 26.42 19.20 22.61
N ALA A 669 26.25 18.30 21.64
CA ALA A 669 26.33 16.86 21.86
C ALA A 669 27.76 16.34 22.09
N LYS A 670 28.80 17.11 21.71
CA LYS A 670 30.21 16.74 21.93
C LYS A 670 30.55 16.48 23.40
N SER A 671 29.80 17.02 24.36
CA SER A 671 30.03 16.75 25.80
C SER A 671 29.87 15.27 26.14
N GLU A 672 29.02 14.54 25.42
CA GLU A 672 28.83 13.08 25.54
C GLU A 672 29.57 12.33 24.41
N VAL A 673 30.89 12.51 24.33
CA VAL A 673 31.77 12.07 23.21
C VAL A 673 31.44 10.67 22.68
N ASN A 674 31.29 9.67 23.56
CA ASN A 674 31.05 8.28 23.15
C ASN A 674 29.68 8.09 22.48
N LYS A 675 28.62 8.70 23.03
CA LYS A 675 27.27 8.64 22.48
C LYS A 675 27.23 9.37 21.14
N PHE A 676 27.80 10.57 21.09
CA PHE A 676 27.89 11.37 19.86
C PHE A 676 28.63 10.63 18.74
N LYS A 677 29.83 10.11 19.02
CA LYS A 677 30.62 9.32 18.06
C LYS A 677 29.85 8.10 17.52
N LYS A 678 29.11 7.41 18.39
CA LYS A 678 28.25 6.29 17.99
C LYS A 678 27.14 6.75 17.04
N SER A 679 26.43 7.83 17.38
CA SER A 679 25.36 8.38 16.52
C SER A 679 25.85 8.81 15.15
N ILE A 680 27.01 9.47 15.07
CA ILE A 680 27.61 9.88 13.79
C ILE A 680 27.99 8.65 12.94
N ARG A 681 28.66 7.66 13.54
CA ARG A 681 29.04 6.42 12.84
C ARG A 681 27.83 5.64 12.32
N GLU A 682 26.76 5.55 13.10
CA GLU A 682 25.53 4.87 12.66
C GLU A 682 24.84 5.58 11.48
N GLN A 683 25.08 6.88 11.28
CA GLN A 683 24.50 7.69 10.22
C GLN A 683 25.56 8.25 9.24
N GLU A 684 26.68 7.55 9.09
CA GLU A 684 27.84 7.99 8.31
C GLU A 684 27.46 8.39 6.87
N ALA A 685 26.65 7.57 6.19
CA ALA A 685 26.20 7.87 4.82
C ALA A 685 25.43 9.20 4.72
N ILE A 686 24.57 9.50 5.69
CA ILE A 686 23.82 10.76 5.73
C ILE A 686 24.76 11.94 5.99
N VAL A 687 25.71 11.78 6.92
CA VAL A 687 26.70 12.80 7.25
C VAL A 687 27.59 13.13 6.04
N GLN A 688 28.07 12.10 5.34
CA GLN A 688 28.84 12.25 4.10
C GLN A 688 28.03 12.98 3.01
N LEU A 689 26.75 12.64 2.85
CA LEU A 689 25.86 13.33 1.92
C LEU A 689 25.69 14.81 2.28
N ILE A 690 25.51 15.15 3.57
CA ILE A 690 25.38 16.54 4.02
C ILE A 690 26.63 17.34 3.63
N ILE A 691 27.82 16.86 4.00
CA ILE A 691 29.05 17.62 3.74
C ILE A 691 29.34 17.72 2.25
N LEU A 692 29.13 16.65 1.49
CA LEU A 692 29.42 16.61 0.06
C LEU A 692 28.45 17.48 -0.75
N LYS A 693 27.15 17.39 -0.49
CA LYS A 693 26.13 18.20 -1.18
C LYS A 693 26.24 19.67 -0.81
N SER A 694 26.55 19.99 0.44
CA SER A 694 26.82 21.38 0.86
C SER A 694 27.99 21.97 0.07
N PHE A 695 29.06 21.20 -0.11
CA PHE A 695 30.21 21.62 -0.91
C PHE A 695 29.89 21.73 -2.41
N ILE A 696 29.44 20.64 -3.04
CA ILE A 696 29.30 20.57 -4.50
C ILE A 696 28.18 21.49 -5.01
N THR A 697 27.05 21.55 -4.29
CA THR A 697 25.84 22.23 -4.78
C THR A 697 25.67 23.63 -4.21
N TYR A 698 26.14 23.88 -2.98
CA TYR A 698 25.76 25.07 -2.21
C TYR A 698 26.93 25.97 -1.77
N SER A 699 28.18 25.68 -2.16
CA SER A 699 29.38 26.43 -1.74
C SER A 699 29.25 27.94 -1.98
N ASP A 700 28.82 28.37 -3.18
CA ASP A 700 28.64 29.79 -3.49
C ASP A 700 27.62 30.47 -2.59
N LYS A 701 26.53 29.78 -2.27
CA LYS A 701 25.47 30.30 -1.40
C LYS A 701 25.91 30.35 0.05
N ILE A 702 26.67 29.35 0.52
CA ILE A 702 27.27 29.34 1.87
C ILE A 702 28.22 30.53 2.02
N LYS A 703 29.08 30.79 1.04
CA LYS A 703 30.07 31.89 1.10
C LYS A 703 29.48 33.31 1.07
N GLN A 704 28.21 33.43 0.73
CA GLN A 704 27.51 34.73 0.78
C GLN A 704 27.02 35.07 2.20
N ASP A 705 27.06 34.14 3.14
CA ASP A 705 26.53 34.29 4.50
C ASP A 705 27.53 33.80 5.55
N GLN A 706 28.00 34.72 6.40
CA GLN A 706 29.00 34.44 7.43
C GLN A 706 28.54 33.34 8.41
N GLU A 707 27.26 33.28 8.76
CA GLU A 707 26.73 32.28 9.69
C GLU A 707 26.77 30.88 9.06
N LEU A 708 26.52 30.79 7.74
CA LEU A 708 26.61 29.51 7.01
C LEU A 708 28.05 29.05 6.83
N ILE A 709 29.00 29.97 6.57
CA ILE A 709 30.43 29.65 6.53
C ILE A 709 30.85 29.03 7.85
N GLU A 710 30.59 29.73 8.96
CA GLU A 710 30.96 29.24 10.30
C GLU A 710 30.28 27.92 10.63
N ALA A 711 28.99 27.76 10.29
CA ALA A 711 28.29 26.50 10.53
C ALA A 711 28.92 25.34 9.76
N TYR A 712 29.26 25.56 8.49
CA TYR A 712 29.81 24.52 7.63
C TYR A 712 31.23 24.13 8.04
N GLU A 713 32.11 25.11 8.24
CA GLU A 713 33.48 24.88 8.69
C GLU A 713 33.50 24.16 10.05
N ASP A 714 32.71 24.64 11.01
CA ASP A 714 32.65 24.01 12.32
C ASP A 714 32.24 22.56 12.21
N ILE A 715 31.20 22.22 11.43
CA ILE A 715 30.76 20.83 11.20
C ILE A 715 31.92 19.98 10.69
N LEU A 716 32.66 20.45 9.68
CA LEU A 716 33.82 19.74 9.15
C LEU A 716 34.90 19.55 10.21
N GLU A 717 35.22 20.57 11.00
CA GLU A 717 36.17 20.48 12.11
C GLU A 717 35.72 19.47 13.19
N ILE A 718 34.41 19.38 13.48
CA ILE A 718 33.87 18.33 14.37
C ILE A 718 34.17 16.94 13.81
N LEU A 719 33.94 16.75 12.51
CA LEU A 719 34.09 15.45 11.86
C LEU A 719 35.57 15.06 11.71
N ILE A 720 36.47 16.02 11.48
CA ILE A 720 37.92 15.80 11.50
C ILE A 720 38.36 15.26 12.87
N ASN A 721 37.86 15.84 13.97
CA ASN A 721 38.12 15.35 15.32
C ASN A 721 37.56 13.94 15.59
N LEU A 722 36.62 13.47 14.75
CA LEU A 722 36.11 12.09 14.77
C LEU A 722 36.82 11.16 13.78
N ASN A 723 37.91 11.61 13.15
CA ASN A 723 38.70 10.92 12.13
C ASN A 723 37.99 10.68 10.78
N TYR A 724 37.14 11.62 10.34
CA TYR A 724 36.58 11.60 8.99
C TYR A 724 37.52 12.32 8.02
N GLU A 725 38.40 11.58 7.36
CA GLU A 725 39.44 12.13 6.45
C GLU A 725 38.85 12.98 5.32
N GLN A 726 37.71 12.57 4.76
CA GLN A 726 37.01 13.33 3.71
C GLN A 726 36.63 14.74 4.16
N ALA A 727 36.32 14.95 5.44
CA ALA A 727 35.96 16.27 5.95
C ALA A 727 37.17 17.23 5.96
N ALA A 728 38.39 16.72 6.17
CA ALA A 728 39.61 17.53 6.09
C ALA A 728 39.86 18.01 4.66
N VAL A 729 39.75 17.09 3.69
CA VAL A 729 39.90 17.42 2.26
C VAL A 729 38.87 18.46 1.84
N ILE A 730 37.60 18.27 2.20
CA ILE A 730 36.53 19.20 1.85
C ILE A 730 36.73 20.57 2.51
N LEU A 731 37.21 20.63 3.76
CA LEU A 731 37.45 21.90 4.45
C LEU A 731 38.55 22.73 3.78
N ASP A 732 39.65 22.08 3.39
CA ASP A 732 40.75 22.75 2.68
C ASP A 732 40.25 23.27 1.32
N GLU A 733 39.57 22.43 0.54
CA GLU A 733 39.01 22.82 -0.76
C GLU A 733 37.97 23.95 -0.64
N PHE A 734 37.12 23.93 0.38
CA PHE A 734 36.10 24.96 0.63
C PHE A 734 36.66 26.32 1.06
N ARG A 735 37.84 26.34 1.71
CA ARG A 735 38.54 27.57 2.10
C ARG A 735 39.34 28.19 0.96
N ILE A 736 39.84 27.35 0.04
CA ILE A 736 40.67 27.78 -1.10
C ILE A 736 39.81 28.34 -2.24
N HIS A 737 38.85 27.53 -2.69
CA HIS A 737 37.83 27.91 -3.65
C HIS A 737 36.71 28.62 -2.93
#